data_AF-A0A3G7UDE2-F1
#
_entry.id   AF-A0A3G7UDE2-F1
#
_cell.length_a   1.000
_cell.length_b   1.000
_cell.length_c   1.000
_cell.angle_alpha   90.00
_cell.angle_beta   90.00
_cell.angle_gamma   90.00
#
_symmetry.space_group_name_H-M   'P 1'
#
loop_
_entity.id
_entity.type
_entity.pdbx_description
1 polymer ?
#
loop_
_entity_poly.entity_id
_entity_poly.type
_entity_poly.pdbx_seq_one_letter_code
_entity_poly.pdbx_strand_id
1 'polypeptide(L)'
;MKQQLLACYTLLSENVKELTVSPDAPHTCTLFFSISDSTHRAAVFHMTADNFETAWQLGELELQRRYAQAVSQRTNETDRSWIRVERAFNVTPITWGKLCERLKRHKRNYFRHGLAFDADMQLAITEQELNANAILYGGSNIAHATFNANNFAIYAKRRFNGSQAAAVIAELTPETPVFTFNTTGVFCAEDGIAHALNSSGPQSGWRALGALAPDDIRACINSASSYLSTQVQDSGQFIYGYFPCFDRTIKNYNTLRHASTTYSMIEAWALTGDKPLKAAIERSLAHLTEVLIRPSLLPDGSVAAFLIDTDNEIKLGGNAVCLLALVKYSEATGTRRYLPLLEALANGMAWMQDSDSGAFVHVLHAQDLSVKEPFRIIYYDGEAAFGLIRLHGLTGNERWLIMVEKAFDYFIEKEHWREHDHWLSYCVNELTRYRPDEKYFRFGLNNVAGYLGFVQQRITTFPTLLELMMAAQQMLTRIAQQPQLRHLLEEIDLHAFYGALHHRARYLLNGYFWPELAMYFANPARIAGAFFIRHHAFRVRIDDVEHYLSGLIAYHRYLLDGAPQVSLAQGATGMDRTWDAHTLAQVTQGTWAIPPPSDWCATGLTPSMQFFKPQRILSRHPSRVGPNEAQSAQRWAQARPECRPSAFMCVDPTPYLGSGLPVLQVADTSEAMLQMGRHARQHFSGTVFGVTGSFGKTTVVAMLAQALKHWGEVGQTEANANLPHGIAWNLASMTEPAEFWVLEMAVGRMPINSALVRPQVAVVTGIAPAHLEYHGTLENLARKKSAIFASMAPGGHAVLCRDMPYYELFAEAAEVARLHVISFGEHSEADLRLLDWRSEQTQVTVNAVIAGQPLNFSLQARGKHMALNALAVLAALSARGLVVEQALETLGAFMPVEGRGNTLSISCTGGHFQLINDAYNANPGSMNAALRSMIDVPAPPQHRVLVLGDMLELGADAQRYHLEMAESLRAVAPRHVVLCGPLMHALYLSLCDELPVQWFENAKALTQALANDPHPWFQPGDWVMVKSSGGTGLSQLCDGLTSREQPVPA
;
A
#
# COMPACT_ATOMS: atom_id res chain seq x y z
N MET A 1 18.65 33.52 -10.37
CA MET A 1 18.82 32.55 -11.47
C MET A 1 20.09 31.68 -11.41
N LYS A 2 21.32 32.19 -11.62
CA LYS A 2 22.54 31.32 -11.68
C LYS A 2 22.71 30.42 -10.45
N GLN A 3 22.51 30.96 -9.24
CA GLN A 3 22.55 30.18 -8.00
C GLN A 3 21.45 29.10 -7.94
N GLN A 4 20.24 29.42 -8.38
CA GLN A 4 19.13 28.45 -8.43
C GLN A 4 19.41 27.32 -9.43
N LEU A 5 20.00 27.64 -10.60
CA LEU A 5 20.39 26.63 -11.58
C LEU A 5 21.50 25.73 -11.05
N LEU A 6 22.51 26.29 -10.38
CA LEU A 6 23.54 25.50 -9.72
C LEU A 6 22.94 24.56 -8.67
N ALA A 7 22.02 25.06 -7.83
CA ALA A 7 21.34 24.24 -6.82
C ALA A 7 20.50 23.11 -7.47
N CYS A 8 19.76 23.42 -8.54
CA CYS A 8 19.02 22.42 -9.31
C CYS A 8 19.95 21.39 -9.96
N TYR A 9 21.08 21.82 -10.54
CA TYR A 9 22.07 20.93 -11.16
C TYR A 9 22.65 19.96 -10.13
N THR A 10 23.15 20.48 -9.00
CA THR A 10 23.76 19.67 -7.95
C THR A 10 22.81 18.58 -7.51
N LEU A 11 21.58 18.96 -7.12
CA LEU A 11 20.62 18.00 -6.60
C LEU A 11 20.10 17.03 -7.68
N LEU A 12 19.88 17.50 -8.92
CA LEU A 12 19.38 16.63 -9.98
C LEU A 12 20.47 15.65 -10.48
N SER A 13 21.72 16.09 -10.58
CA SER A 13 22.85 15.25 -11.02
C SER A 13 23.19 14.15 -10.00
N GLU A 14 23.05 14.42 -8.69
CA GLU A 14 23.16 13.42 -7.62
C GLU A 14 22.07 12.34 -7.75
N ASN A 15 20.81 12.77 -7.91
CA ASN A 15 19.68 11.86 -8.12
C ASN A 15 19.78 11.04 -9.43
N VAL A 16 20.56 11.51 -10.42
CA VAL A 16 20.79 10.81 -11.69
C VAL A 16 21.80 9.66 -11.55
N LYS A 17 22.75 9.74 -10.61
CA LYS A 17 23.73 8.67 -10.35
C LYS A 17 23.12 7.42 -9.70
N GLU A 18 21.99 7.57 -9.01
CA GLU A 18 21.25 6.47 -8.36
C GLU A 18 20.28 5.74 -9.30
N LEU A 19 20.00 6.28 -10.49
CA LEU A 19 19.18 5.62 -11.49
C LEU A 19 20.09 4.68 -12.31
N THR A 20 20.19 3.42 -11.90
CA THR A 20 20.86 2.35 -12.67
C THR A 20 20.21 2.24 -14.04
N VAL A 21 20.90 2.75 -15.07
CA VAL A 21 20.54 2.53 -16.47
C VAL A 21 21.52 1.52 -17.05
N SER A 22 20.98 0.50 -17.72
CA SER A 22 21.75 -0.56 -18.40
C SER A 22 22.77 0.04 -19.39
N PRO A 23 24.04 -0.41 -19.42
CA PRO A 23 25.11 0.21 -20.23
C PRO A 23 24.98 0.14 -21.76
N ASP A 24 24.01 -0.60 -22.30
CA ASP A 24 24.05 -1.06 -23.71
C ASP A 24 22.99 -0.43 -24.65
N ALA A 25 22.35 0.69 -24.26
CA ALA A 25 21.47 1.45 -25.17
C ALA A 25 21.98 2.89 -25.37
N PRO A 26 21.98 3.45 -26.60
CA PRO A 26 22.30 4.86 -26.79
C PRO A 26 21.30 5.73 -25.99
N HIS A 27 21.78 6.43 -24.97
CA HIS A 27 20.94 7.06 -23.95
C HIS A 27 20.57 8.51 -24.30
N THR A 28 19.53 8.72 -25.10
CA THR A 28 18.95 10.06 -25.22
C THR A 28 18.39 10.51 -23.86
N CYS A 29 18.95 11.56 -23.28
CA CYS A 29 18.50 12.23 -22.06
C CYS A 29 17.64 13.44 -22.42
N THR A 30 16.36 13.41 -22.05
CA THR A 30 15.45 14.55 -22.20
C THR A 30 15.26 15.28 -20.87
N LEU A 31 15.64 16.56 -20.83
CA LEU A 31 15.45 17.47 -19.70
C LEU A 31 14.41 18.54 -20.04
N PHE A 32 13.40 18.71 -19.19
CA PHE A 32 12.37 19.74 -19.25
C PHE A 32 12.74 20.89 -18.32
N PHE A 33 12.75 22.11 -18.85
CA PHE A 33 13.01 23.34 -18.12
C PHE A 33 11.73 24.17 -18.09
N SER A 34 11.26 24.50 -16.89
CA SER A 34 10.08 25.32 -16.66
C SER A 34 10.46 26.55 -15.84
N ILE A 35 10.11 27.74 -16.31
CA ILE A 35 10.37 29.01 -15.62
C ILE A 35 9.13 29.89 -15.56
N SER A 36 8.83 30.41 -14.38
CA SER A 36 7.73 31.35 -14.13
C SER A 36 8.23 32.52 -13.29
N ASP A 37 7.63 33.68 -13.48
CA ASP A 37 7.81 34.88 -12.65
C ASP A 37 6.84 34.93 -11.45
N SER A 38 6.20 33.79 -11.14
CA SER A 38 5.08 33.62 -10.21
C SER A 38 3.76 34.24 -10.64
N THR A 39 3.71 35.23 -11.53
CA THR A 39 2.45 35.90 -11.93
C THR A 39 1.89 35.35 -13.25
N HIS A 40 2.75 34.81 -14.10
CA HIS A 40 2.39 34.20 -15.38
C HIS A 40 2.72 32.71 -15.41
N ARG A 41 1.92 31.97 -16.18
CA ARG A 41 2.16 30.57 -16.49
C ARG A 41 3.61 30.33 -16.94
N ALA A 42 4.20 29.26 -16.42
CA ALA A 42 5.55 28.86 -16.76
C ALA A 42 5.75 28.71 -18.27
N ALA A 43 6.83 29.29 -18.77
CA ALA A 43 7.38 28.96 -20.07
C ALA A 43 8.14 27.64 -19.94
N VAL A 44 7.76 26.65 -20.72
CA VAL A 44 8.36 25.31 -20.70
C VAL A 44 9.06 25.04 -22.03
N PHE A 45 10.23 24.42 -21.98
CA PHE A 45 10.93 23.84 -23.13
C PHE A 45 11.69 22.59 -22.68
N HIS A 46 12.20 21.80 -23.62
CA HIS A 46 13.02 20.64 -23.28
C HIS A 46 14.22 20.52 -24.21
N MET A 47 15.27 19.84 -23.76
CA MET A 47 16.45 19.48 -24.54
C MET A 47 16.66 17.98 -24.51
N THR A 48 16.89 17.38 -25.66
CA THR A 48 17.28 15.97 -25.80
C THR A 48 18.71 15.91 -26.31
N ALA A 49 19.58 15.16 -25.62
CA ALA A 49 20.96 14.94 -26.02
C ALA A 49 21.45 13.56 -25.55
N ASP A 50 22.62 13.11 -26.01
CA ASP A 50 23.16 11.76 -25.73
C ASP A 50 23.54 11.52 -24.25
N ASN A 51 23.59 12.57 -23.43
CA ASN A 51 23.89 12.46 -22.01
C ASN A 51 23.33 13.66 -21.23
N PHE A 52 23.30 13.52 -19.90
CA PHE A 52 22.78 14.54 -18.99
C PHE A 52 23.53 15.87 -19.08
N GLU A 53 24.86 15.85 -19.15
CA GLU A 53 25.68 17.08 -19.17
C GLU A 53 25.41 17.92 -20.41
N THR A 54 25.38 17.28 -21.58
CA THR A 54 25.07 17.96 -22.83
C THR A 54 23.64 18.51 -22.83
N ALA A 55 22.65 17.72 -22.39
CA ALA A 55 21.27 18.19 -22.29
C ALA A 55 21.13 19.37 -21.32
N TRP A 56 21.86 19.33 -20.20
CA TRP A 56 21.86 20.39 -19.20
C TRP A 56 22.49 21.68 -19.74
N GLN A 57 23.68 21.61 -20.33
CA GLN A 57 24.39 22.77 -20.88
C GLN A 57 23.57 23.48 -21.96
N LEU A 58 22.97 22.71 -22.88
CA LEU A 58 22.07 23.26 -23.91
C LEU A 58 20.84 23.92 -23.28
N GLY A 59 20.25 23.27 -22.27
CA GLY A 59 19.07 23.77 -21.57
C GLY A 59 19.33 25.04 -20.77
N GLU A 60 20.46 25.10 -20.06
CA GLU A 60 20.90 26.28 -19.33
C GLU A 60 21.11 27.47 -20.27
N LEU A 61 21.81 27.29 -21.39
CA LEU A 61 22.05 28.34 -22.37
C LEU A 61 20.72 28.90 -22.91
N GLU A 62 19.79 28.01 -23.27
CA GLU A 62 18.47 28.41 -23.76
C GLU A 62 17.64 29.11 -22.68
N LEU A 63 17.69 28.64 -21.43
CA LEU A 63 17.00 29.28 -20.32
C LEU A 63 17.52 30.69 -20.09
N GLN A 64 18.84 30.87 -20.06
CA GLN A 64 19.49 32.16 -19.90
C GLN A 64 19.11 33.13 -21.04
N ARG A 65 19.05 32.62 -22.28
CA ARG A 65 18.61 33.40 -23.45
C ARG A 65 17.16 33.87 -23.30
N ARG A 66 16.24 32.97 -22.91
CA ARG A 66 14.81 33.31 -22.70
C ARG A 66 14.62 34.29 -21.55
N TYR A 67 15.36 34.11 -20.46
CA TYR A 67 15.34 35.00 -19.32
C TYR A 67 15.81 36.41 -19.70
N ALA A 68 16.95 36.53 -20.40
CA ALA A 68 17.47 37.82 -20.85
C ALA A 68 16.46 38.55 -21.77
N GLN A 69 15.79 37.83 -22.67
CA GLN A 69 14.71 38.38 -23.51
C GLN A 69 13.54 38.88 -22.66
N ALA A 70 13.08 38.10 -21.68
CA ALA A 70 11.98 38.49 -20.79
C ALA A 70 12.33 39.72 -19.93
N VAL A 71 13.54 39.79 -19.39
CA VAL A 71 14.02 40.93 -18.59
C VAL A 71 14.13 42.20 -19.43
N SER A 72 14.62 42.10 -20.67
CA SER A 72 14.75 43.26 -21.58
C SER A 72 13.40 43.93 -21.94
N GLN A 73 12.29 43.25 -21.68
CA GLN A 73 10.93 43.72 -21.97
C GLN A 73 10.19 44.23 -20.72
N ARG A 74 10.79 44.14 -19.51
CA ARG A 74 10.17 44.56 -18.25
C ARG A 74 10.74 45.89 -17.77
N THR A 75 9.87 46.81 -17.37
CA THR A 75 10.27 48.18 -17.01
C THR A 75 10.35 48.48 -15.51
N ASN A 76 9.86 47.65 -14.58
CA ASN A 76 10.04 47.81 -13.11
C ASN A 76 9.28 46.74 -12.27
N GLU A 77 9.72 45.49 -12.20
CA GLU A 77 9.19 44.54 -11.20
C GLU A 77 10.31 43.70 -10.57
N THR A 78 10.14 43.35 -9.30
CA THR A 78 11.05 42.53 -8.50
C THR A 78 11.28 41.16 -9.16
N ASP A 79 12.55 40.75 -9.24
CA ASP A 79 13.02 39.54 -9.91
C ASP A 79 12.61 38.27 -9.11
N ARG A 80 11.33 37.90 -9.13
CA ARG A 80 10.85 36.60 -8.64
C ARG A 80 10.95 35.59 -9.77
N SER A 81 11.74 34.54 -9.58
CA SER A 81 11.89 33.47 -10.57
C SER A 81 11.74 32.10 -9.94
N TRP A 82 10.76 31.34 -10.39
CA TRP A 82 10.56 29.93 -10.04
C TRP A 82 11.08 29.05 -11.16
N ILE A 83 11.99 28.13 -10.82
CA ILE A 83 12.64 27.25 -11.77
C ILE A 83 12.34 25.80 -11.39
N ARG A 84 11.88 25.02 -12.37
CA ARG A 84 11.72 23.58 -12.24
C ARG A 84 12.44 22.89 -13.39
N VAL A 85 13.29 21.92 -13.06
CA VAL A 85 13.99 21.11 -14.05
C VAL A 85 13.68 19.64 -13.80
N GLU A 86 13.27 18.93 -14.84
CA GLU A 86 12.86 17.53 -14.76
C GLU A 86 13.53 16.69 -15.83
N ARG A 87 13.87 15.45 -15.51
CA ARG A 87 14.35 14.44 -16.44
C ARG A 87 13.25 13.42 -16.71
N ALA A 88 13.02 13.10 -17.98
CA ALA A 88 12.18 11.96 -18.35
C ALA A 88 12.91 10.64 -18.12
N PHE A 89 12.19 9.65 -17.58
CA PHE A 89 12.65 8.27 -17.45
C PHE A 89 11.47 7.31 -17.65
N ASN A 90 11.74 6.01 -17.79
CA ASN A 90 10.74 4.98 -18.11
C ASN A 90 9.89 5.32 -19.34
N VAL A 91 10.53 5.84 -20.40
CA VAL A 91 9.85 6.12 -21.67
C VAL A 91 9.41 4.81 -22.29
N THR A 92 8.10 4.59 -22.37
CA THR A 92 7.50 3.32 -22.80
C THR A 92 6.56 3.56 -23.97
N PRO A 93 6.70 2.83 -25.10
CA PRO A 93 5.79 2.94 -26.22
C PRO A 93 4.41 2.35 -25.89
N ILE A 94 3.36 2.97 -26.43
CA ILE A 94 1.97 2.50 -26.39
C ILE A 94 1.26 2.99 -27.66
N THR A 95 0.27 2.25 -28.15
CA THR A 95 -0.53 2.76 -29.28
C THR A 95 -1.55 3.79 -28.78
N TRP A 96 -1.90 4.76 -29.62
CA TRP A 96 -2.87 5.80 -29.29
C TRP A 96 -4.20 5.23 -28.79
N GLY A 97 -4.73 4.19 -29.45
CA GLY A 97 -5.98 3.53 -29.03
C GLY A 97 -5.88 2.93 -27.63
N LYS A 98 -4.77 2.24 -27.33
CA LYS A 98 -4.51 1.68 -25.99
C LYS A 98 -4.33 2.77 -24.93
N LEU A 99 -3.70 3.90 -25.28
CA LEU A 99 -3.59 5.05 -24.40
C LEU A 99 -4.97 5.64 -24.07
N CYS A 100 -5.82 5.85 -25.07
CA CYS A 100 -7.19 6.33 -24.86
C CYS A 100 -7.99 5.41 -23.93
N GLU A 101 -7.90 4.08 -24.10
CA GLU A 101 -8.51 3.12 -23.17
C GLU A 101 -7.91 3.18 -21.77
N ARG A 102 -6.58 3.37 -21.65
CA ARG A 102 -5.91 3.55 -20.37
C ARG A 102 -6.41 4.81 -19.65
N LEU A 103 -6.55 5.93 -20.34
CA LEU A 103 -7.06 7.19 -19.76
C LEU A 103 -8.45 7.03 -19.13
N LYS A 104 -9.34 6.23 -19.74
CA LYS A 104 -10.68 5.94 -19.20
C LYS A 104 -10.65 5.24 -17.84
N ARG A 105 -9.59 4.50 -17.52
CA ARG A 105 -9.40 3.80 -16.23
C ARG A 105 -8.94 4.74 -15.11
N HIS A 106 -8.52 5.96 -15.44
CA HIS A 106 -8.11 6.97 -14.47
C HIS A 106 -9.20 7.99 -14.25
N LYS A 107 -9.42 8.37 -12.98
CA LYS A 107 -10.24 9.55 -12.65
C LYS A 107 -9.67 10.78 -13.36
N ARG A 108 -10.52 11.73 -13.74
CA ARG A 108 -10.13 13.00 -14.36
C ARG A 108 -8.95 13.62 -13.61
N ASN A 109 -7.86 13.93 -14.31
CA ASN A 109 -6.60 14.50 -13.79
C ASN A 109 -5.77 13.60 -12.84
N TYR A 110 -6.02 12.29 -12.83
CA TYR A 110 -5.23 11.30 -12.07
C TYR A 110 -4.34 10.40 -12.95
N PHE A 111 -4.22 10.69 -14.24
CA PHE A 111 -3.21 10.06 -15.08
C PHE A 111 -1.85 10.74 -14.80
N ARG A 112 -0.96 10.02 -14.09
CA ARG A 112 0.29 10.56 -13.51
C ARG A 112 1.52 10.34 -14.41
N HIS A 113 1.39 10.58 -15.71
CA HIS A 113 2.46 10.40 -16.69
C HIS A 113 2.52 11.57 -17.68
N GLY A 114 3.72 11.82 -18.21
CA GLY A 114 3.91 12.65 -19.40
C GLY A 114 3.58 11.86 -20.67
N LEU A 115 3.35 12.58 -21.76
CA LEU A 115 3.06 12.04 -23.09
C LEU A 115 4.03 12.60 -24.12
N ALA A 116 4.62 11.74 -24.94
CA ALA A 116 5.34 12.12 -26.14
C ALA A 116 4.70 11.50 -27.38
N PHE A 117 4.69 12.24 -28.48
CA PHE A 117 4.01 11.87 -29.72
C PHE A 117 4.99 11.43 -30.82
N ASP A 118 6.27 11.34 -30.49
CA ASP A 118 7.37 10.87 -31.32
C ASP A 118 8.44 10.20 -30.44
N ALA A 119 9.26 9.34 -31.04
CA ALA A 119 10.28 8.57 -30.32
C ALA A 119 11.46 9.44 -29.85
N ASP A 120 11.74 10.54 -30.57
CA ASP A 120 12.86 11.45 -30.30
C ASP A 120 12.52 12.50 -29.23
N MET A 121 11.34 12.39 -28.62
CA MET A 121 10.81 13.24 -27.55
C MET A 121 10.69 14.73 -27.94
N GLN A 122 10.64 15.07 -29.24
CA GLN A 122 10.55 16.45 -29.73
C GLN A 122 9.18 17.08 -29.42
N LEU A 123 8.13 16.27 -29.43
CA LEU A 123 6.77 16.61 -29.07
C LEU A 123 6.40 15.89 -27.76
N ALA A 124 7.14 16.18 -26.70
CA ALA A 124 6.90 15.66 -25.35
C ALA A 124 6.33 16.72 -24.39
N ILE A 125 5.36 16.32 -23.57
CA ILE A 125 4.62 17.15 -22.62
C ILE A 125 4.54 16.44 -21.26
N THR A 126 4.86 17.14 -20.17
CA THR A 126 4.81 16.61 -18.81
C THR A 126 3.39 16.48 -18.26
N GLU A 127 3.24 15.73 -17.17
CA GLU A 127 1.96 15.59 -16.46
C GLU A 127 1.37 16.96 -16.05
N GLN A 128 2.23 17.88 -15.61
CA GLN A 128 1.84 19.21 -15.14
C GLN A 128 1.31 20.07 -16.30
N GLU A 129 2.00 20.03 -17.45
CA GLU A 129 1.57 20.72 -18.67
C GLU A 129 0.21 20.17 -19.15
N LEU A 130 0.02 18.84 -19.17
CA LEU A 130 -1.24 18.19 -19.56
C LEU A 130 -2.42 18.66 -18.71
N ASN A 131 -2.26 18.65 -17.38
CA ASN A 131 -3.30 19.01 -16.44
C ASN A 131 -3.61 20.51 -16.44
N ALA A 132 -2.58 21.36 -16.38
CA ALA A 132 -2.77 22.81 -16.24
C ALA A 132 -3.32 23.49 -17.51
N ASN A 133 -3.21 22.83 -18.67
CA ASN A 133 -3.85 23.25 -19.91
C ASN A 133 -5.17 22.50 -20.19
N ALA A 134 -5.69 21.73 -19.23
CA ALA A 134 -6.92 20.95 -19.36
C ALA A 134 -6.93 20.01 -20.59
N ILE A 135 -5.77 19.43 -20.95
CA ILE A 135 -5.63 18.49 -22.06
C ILE A 135 -6.29 17.14 -21.73
N LEU A 136 -6.40 16.78 -20.45
CA LEU A 136 -7.06 15.55 -20.01
C LEU A 136 -8.52 15.76 -19.55
N TYR A 137 -9.22 16.73 -20.15
CA TYR A 137 -10.57 17.15 -19.77
C TYR A 137 -11.63 16.85 -20.86
N GLY A 138 -12.53 15.92 -20.57
CA GLY A 138 -13.66 15.54 -21.43
C GLY A 138 -14.96 16.35 -21.24
N GLY A 139 -14.97 17.40 -20.42
CA GLY A 139 -16.20 18.10 -20.03
C GLY A 139 -16.71 17.73 -18.64
N SER A 140 -17.66 18.51 -18.10
CA SER A 140 -18.12 18.40 -16.70
C SER A 140 -18.72 17.02 -16.38
N ASN A 141 -19.36 16.39 -17.36
CA ASN A 141 -20.09 15.13 -17.19
C ASN A 141 -19.21 13.88 -17.34
N ILE A 142 -17.93 14.02 -17.73
CA ILE A 142 -17.02 12.89 -17.94
C ILE A 142 -16.05 12.77 -16.76
N ALA A 143 -16.28 11.80 -15.87
CA ALA A 143 -15.54 11.66 -14.61
C ALA A 143 -14.12 11.07 -14.75
N HIS A 144 -13.77 10.52 -15.92
CA HIS A 144 -12.45 9.95 -16.22
C HIS A 144 -11.57 10.91 -17.03
N ALA A 145 -10.28 10.60 -17.16
CA ALA A 145 -9.36 11.38 -17.99
C ALA A 145 -9.68 11.16 -19.47
N THR A 146 -9.75 12.25 -20.24
CA THR A 146 -10.08 12.20 -21.67
C THR A 146 -9.22 13.20 -22.40
N PHE A 147 -8.54 12.75 -23.45
CA PHE A 147 -7.71 13.64 -24.24
C PHE A 147 -8.56 14.67 -25.00
N ASN A 148 -8.20 15.95 -24.87
CA ASN A 148 -8.88 17.08 -25.46
C ASN A 148 -7.98 17.70 -26.54
N ALA A 149 -8.24 17.33 -27.80
CA ALA A 149 -7.44 17.76 -28.95
C ALA A 149 -7.43 19.28 -29.14
N ASN A 150 -8.54 19.96 -28.85
CA ASN A 150 -8.63 21.42 -28.99
C ASN A 150 -7.72 22.15 -27.99
N ASN A 151 -7.78 21.75 -26.71
CA ASN A 151 -6.92 22.31 -25.67
C ASN A 151 -5.46 22.00 -25.94
N PHE A 152 -5.14 20.79 -26.41
CA PHE A 152 -3.80 20.45 -26.85
C PHE A 152 -3.34 21.36 -27.99
N ALA A 153 -4.15 21.53 -29.05
CA ALA A 153 -3.74 22.31 -30.23
C ALA A 153 -3.41 23.77 -29.86
N ILE A 154 -4.23 24.38 -29.01
CA ILE A 154 -3.98 25.73 -28.46
C ILE A 154 -2.65 25.76 -27.70
N TYR A 155 -2.42 24.77 -26.83
CA TYR A 155 -1.22 24.69 -26.03
C TYR A 155 0.04 24.45 -26.86
N ALA A 156 0.00 23.48 -27.77
CA ALA A 156 1.10 23.07 -28.63
C ALA A 156 1.57 24.21 -29.54
N LYS A 157 0.64 25.01 -30.08
CA LYS A 157 0.98 26.20 -30.88
C LYS A 157 1.86 27.19 -30.12
N ARG A 158 1.66 27.33 -28.80
CA ARG A 158 2.48 28.18 -27.92
C ARG A 158 3.78 27.50 -27.48
N ARG A 159 3.73 26.19 -27.21
CA ARG A 159 4.83 25.42 -26.61
C ARG A 159 5.91 24.99 -27.60
N PHE A 160 5.54 24.78 -28.87
CA PHE A 160 6.40 24.18 -29.90
C PHE A 160 6.43 25.06 -31.18
N ASN A 161 6.67 26.37 -31.04
CA ASN A 161 6.67 27.34 -32.15
C ASN A 161 7.25 26.77 -33.47
N GLY A 162 6.46 26.77 -34.55
CA GLY A 162 6.88 26.26 -35.86
C GLY A 162 6.69 24.76 -36.10
N SER A 163 6.23 23.98 -35.11
CA SER A 163 5.99 22.54 -35.25
C SER A 163 4.67 22.19 -35.95
N GLN A 164 4.67 21.04 -36.64
CA GLN A 164 3.48 20.40 -37.20
C GLN A 164 2.61 19.70 -36.13
N ALA A 165 2.68 20.08 -34.85
CA ALA A 165 1.99 19.38 -33.75
C ALA A 165 0.48 19.20 -33.98
N ALA A 166 -0.17 20.16 -34.65
CA ALA A 166 -1.58 20.04 -35.04
C ALA A 166 -1.80 18.98 -36.15
N ALA A 167 -0.85 18.81 -37.07
CA ALA A 167 -0.89 17.76 -38.09
C ALA A 167 -0.65 16.38 -37.48
N VAL A 168 0.34 16.26 -36.57
CA VAL A 168 0.62 15.00 -35.84
C VAL A 168 -0.64 14.48 -35.14
N ILE A 169 -1.43 15.36 -34.51
CA ILE A 169 -2.71 14.97 -33.90
C ILE A 169 -3.78 14.58 -34.91
N ALA A 170 -3.89 15.31 -36.02
CA ALA A 170 -4.87 15.01 -37.06
C ALA A 170 -4.63 13.63 -37.71
N GLU A 171 -3.40 13.13 -37.64
CA GLU A 171 -2.96 11.83 -38.16
C GLU A 171 -2.97 10.69 -37.12
N LEU A 172 -3.38 10.95 -35.87
CA LEU A 172 -3.44 9.90 -34.85
C LEU A 172 -4.54 8.88 -35.17
N THR A 173 -4.10 7.69 -35.56
CA THR A 173 -4.91 6.48 -35.68
C THR A 173 -4.76 5.63 -34.42
N PRO A 174 -5.69 4.71 -34.09
CA PRO A 174 -5.57 3.83 -32.92
C PRO A 174 -4.24 3.05 -32.85
N GLU A 175 -3.60 2.81 -33.98
CA GLU A 175 -2.35 2.08 -34.16
C GLU A 175 -1.11 2.98 -34.05
N THR A 176 -1.26 4.31 -34.15
CA THR A 176 -0.13 5.25 -34.11
C THR A 176 0.62 5.10 -32.79
N PRO A 177 1.95 4.89 -32.82
CA PRO A 177 2.76 4.81 -31.60
C PRO A 177 2.87 6.18 -30.94
N VAL A 178 2.67 6.20 -29.63
CA VAL A 178 2.93 7.32 -28.73
C VAL A 178 3.69 6.79 -27.52
N PHE A 179 4.22 7.65 -26.66
CA PHE A 179 5.07 7.25 -25.55
C PHE A 179 4.58 7.84 -24.25
N THR A 180 4.56 7.03 -23.19
CA THR A 180 4.33 7.50 -21.82
C THR A 180 5.64 7.53 -21.06
N PHE A 181 5.85 8.52 -20.20
CA PHE A 181 7.06 8.62 -19.40
C PHE A 181 6.79 9.15 -17.98
N ASN A 182 7.71 8.88 -17.07
CA ASN A 182 7.76 9.47 -15.73
C ASN A 182 8.76 10.63 -15.70
N THR A 183 8.62 11.53 -14.73
CA THR A 183 9.60 12.60 -14.48
C THR A 183 10.16 12.51 -13.07
N THR A 184 11.46 12.74 -12.96
CA THR A 184 12.13 13.06 -11.69
C THR A 184 12.71 14.46 -11.83
N GLY A 185 12.71 15.26 -10.78
CA GLY A 185 13.07 16.66 -10.94
C GLY A 185 13.34 17.41 -9.67
N VAL A 186 13.71 18.66 -9.86
CA VAL A 186 14.05 19.60 -8.80
C VAL A 186 13.31 20.91 -9.06
N PHE A 187 12.82 21.51 -7.98
CA PHE A 187 12.24 22.85 -7.98
C PHE A 187 13.07 23.79 -7.11
N CYS A 188 13.27 25.02 -7.56
CA CYS A 188 13.93 26.06 -6.80
C CYS A 188 13.15 27.38 -6.93
N ALA A 189 12.74 27.92 -5.79
CA ALA A 189 12.07 29.22 -5.69
C ALA A 189 13.11 30.35 -5.58
N GLU A 190 12.64 31.59 -5.38
CA GLU A 190 13.48 32.78 -5.25
C GLU A 190 14.44 32.76 -4.04
N ASP A 191 14.21 31.88 -3.07
CA ASP A 191 15.09 31.67 -1.91
C ASP A 191 16.40 30.94 -2.24
N GLY A 192 16.53 30.37 -3.44
CA GLY A 192 17.70 29.62 -3.85
C GLY A 192 17.78 28.21 -3.28
N ILE A 193 16.76 27.75 -2.55
CA ILE A 193 16.71 26.40 -1.98
C ILE A 193 16.13 25.44 -3.01
N ALA A 194 16.90 24.41 -3.36
CA ALA A 194 16.48 23.36 -4.26
C ALA A 194 15.76 22.24 -3.51
N HIS A 195 14.59 21.84 -4.01
CA HIS A 195 13.76 20.78 -3.48
C HIS A 195 13.63 19.64 -4.49
N ALA A 196 14.02 18.43 -4.10
CA ALA A 196 13.76 17.24 -4.89
C ALA A 196 12.26 16.97 -4.96
N LEU A 197 11.75 16.63 -6.15
CA LEU A 197 10.35 16.34 -6.40
C LEU A 197 10.13 14.83 -6.37
N ASN A 198 9.03 14.39 -5.76
CA ASN A 198 8.66 12.98 -5.79
C ASN A 198 8.43 12.52 -7.24
N SER A 199 9.05 11.41 -7.63
CA SER A 199 9.03 10.90 -9.02
C SER A 199 7.90 9.88 -9.28
N SER A 200 7.25 9.36 -8.24
CA SER A 200 6.22 8.33 -8.36
C SER A 200 5.14 8.43 -7.28
N GLY A 201 4.09 7.61 -7.42
CA GLY A 201 3.00 7.51 -6.46
C GLY A 201 2.09 8.76 -6.38
N PRO A 202 1.19 8.81 -5.38
CA PRO A 202 0.23 9.91 -5.24
C PRO A 202 0.89 11.29 -5.06
N GLN A 203 2.07 11.32 -4.44
CA GLN A 203 2.85 12.52 -4.11
C GLN A 203 3.68 13.05 -5.28
N SER A 204 3.64 12.39 -6.44
CA SER A 204 4.45 12.77 -7.61
C SER A 204 4.29 14.25 -7.97
N GLY A 205 5.39 14.88 -8.37
CA GLY A 205 5.40 16.22 -8.96
C GLY A 205 5.36 17.39 -7.99
N TRP A 206 5.42 17.15 -6.68
CA TRP A 206 5.71 18.16 -5.66
C TRP A 206 6.80 17.67 -4.70
N ARG A 207 7.39 18.59 -3.94
CA ARG A 207 8.59 18.33 -3.12
C ARG A 207 8.46 17.14 -2.16
N ALA A 208 9.55 16.39 -1.99
CA ALA A 208 9.63 15.37 -0.96
C ALA A 208 9.61 16.04 0.43
N LEU A 209 8.75 15.54 1.32
CA LEU A 209 8.67 16.00 2.71
C LEU A 209 9.04 14.85 3.65
N GLY A 210 9.77 15.18 4.72
CA GLY A 210 9.96 14.30 5.87
C GLY A 210 8.67 14.10 6.68
N ALA A 211 8.79 13.82 7.98
CA ALA A 211 7.63 13.76 8.87
C ALA A 211 7.02 15.17 8.95
N LEU A 212 5.70 15.25 9.03
CA LEU A 212 5.01 16.53 9.09
C LEU A 212 5.29 17.20 10.43
N ALA A 213 6.14 18.22 10.45
CA ALA A 213 6.38 19.02 11.64
C ALA A 213 5.25 20.06 11.83
N PRO A 214 5.04 20.56 13.06
CA PRO A 214 4.12 21.68 13.30
C PRO A 214 4.37 22.87 12.36
N ASP A 215 5.63 23.23 12.12
CA ASP A 215 5.98 24.37 11.27
C ASP A 215 5.57 24.18 9.81
N ASP A 216 5.66 22.96 9.26
CA ASP A 216 5.21 22.65 7.90
C ASP A 216 3.71 22.89 7.74
N ILE A 217 2.94 22.43 8.72
CA ILE A 217 1.48 22.59 8.74
C ILE A 217 1.13 24.06 8.95
N ARG A 218 1.84 24.75 9.84
CA ARG A 218 1.65 26.19 10.07
C ARG A 218 1.91 27.01 8.82
N ALA A 219 2.93 26.67 8.03
CA ALA A 219 3.20 27.34 6.76
C ALA A 219 2.03 27.19 5.78
N CYS A 220 1.44 25.99 5.68
CA CYS A 220 0.25 25.75 4.85
C CYS A 220 -0.99 26.51 5.35
N ILE A 221 -1.19 26.62 6.67
CA ILE A 221 -2.27 27.40 7.26
C ILE A 221 -2.12 28.89 6.95
N ASN A 222 -0.90 29.43 7.08
CA ASN A 222 -0.61 30.84 6.82
C ASN A 222 -0.92 31.20 5.36
N SER A 223 -0.47 30.39 4.40
CA SER A 223 -0.68 30.66 2.98
C SER A 223 -2.14 30.48 2.56
N ALA A 224 -2.83 29.44 3.03
CA ALA A 224 -4.24 29.21 2.70
C ALA A 224 -5.18 30.26 3.30
N SER A 225 -4.93 30.68 4.54
CA SER A 225 -5.70 31.77 5.16
C SER A 225 -5.42 33.13 4.51
N SER A 226 -4.17 33.38 4.11
CA SER A 226 -3.83 34.55 3.30
C SER A 226 -4.58 34.54 1.96
N TYR A 227 -4.61 33.40 1.26
CA TYR A 227 -5.43 33.25 0.04
C TYR A 227 -6.90 33.62 0.29
N LEU A 228 -7.53 33.07 1.33
CA LEU A 228 -8.93 33.39 1.66
C LEU A 228 -9.14 34.88 1.96
N SER A 229 -8.19 35.53 2.65
CA SER A 229 -8.26 36.95 2.94
C SER A 229 -8.32 37.81 1.68
N THR A 230 -7.59 37.41 0.62
CA THR A 230 -7.60 38.11 -0.68
C THR A 230 -8.88 37.85 -1.48
N GLN A 231 -9.69 36.86 -1.10
CA GLN A 231 -10.98 36.62 -1.74
C GLN A 231 -12.08 37.53 -1.20
N VAL A 232 -11.90 38.18 -0.05
CA VAL A 232 -12.91 39.08 0.53
C VAL A 232 -12.82 40.47 -0.11
N GLN A 233 -13.81 40.81 -0.92
CA GLN A 233 -13.94 42.13 -1.56
C GLN A 233 -14.22 43.24 -0.54
N ASP A 234 -14.17 44.50 -0.99
CA ASP A 234 -14.49 45.66 -0.16
C ASP A 234 -15.94 45.63 0.37
N SER A 235 -16.86 45.03 -0.39
CA SER A 235 -18.25 44.80 0.02
C SER A 235 -18.40 43.74 1.12
N GLY A 236 -17.32 43.05 1.49
CA GLY A 236 -17.32 41.88 2.35
C GLY A 236 -17.73 40.58 1.66
N GLN A 237 -18.23 40.63 0.42
CA GLN A 237 -18.57 39.44 -0.36
C GLN A 237 -17.32 38.71 -0.87
N PHE A 238 -17.31 37.38 -0.84
CA PHE A 238 -16.19 36.61 -1.38
C PHE A 238 -16.19 36.59 -2.92
N ILE A 239 -15.01 36.56 -3.52
CA ILE A 239 -14.82 35.92 -4.82
C ILE A 239 -14.88 34.42 -4.56
N TYR A 240 -15.94 33.77 -5.05
CA TYR A 240 -16.27 32.41 -4.62
C TYR A 240 -15.20 31.35 -4.97
N GLY A 241 -14.46 31.59 -6.05
CA GLY A 241 -13.32 30.75 -6.43
C GLY A 241 -12.95 30.88 -7.90
N TYR A 242 -12.04 30.01 -8.34
CA TYR A 242 -11.46 30.03 -9.68
C TYR A 242 -11.38 28.64 -10.31
N PHE A 243 -11.38 28.63 -11.64
CA PHE A 243 -10.88 27.55 -12.49
C PHE A 243 -9.44 27.89 -12.92
N PRO A 244 -8.41 27.37 -12.24
CA PRO A 244 -7.04 27.87 -12.42
C PRO A 244 -6.43 27.60 -13.79
N CYS A 245 -6.92 26.58 -14.52
CA CYS A 245 -6.45 26.27 -15.87
C CYS A 245 -6.57 27.47 -16.82
N PHE A 246 -7.54 28.36 -16.59
CA PHE A 246 -7.85 29.50 -17.47
C PHE A 246 -8.00 30.84 -16.73
N ASP A 247 -7.68 30.90 -15.44
CA ASP A 247 -7.88 32.07 -14.56
C ASP A 247 -9.32 32.64 -14.62
N ARG A 248 -10.33 31.77 -14.63
CA ARG A 248 -11.75 32.17 -14.70
C ARG A 248 -12.41 32.12 -13.33
N THR A 249 -13.15 33.15 -12.97
CA THR A 249 -13.97 33.19 -11.75
C THR A 249 -15.17 32.25 -11.83
N ILE A 250 -15.58 31.73 -10.68
CA ILE A 250 -16.82 30.96 -10.52
C ILE A 250 -17.96 31.94 -10.24
N LYS A 251 -19.05 31.86 -11.01
CA LYS A 251 -20.14 32.85 -11.00
C LYS A 251 -21.19 32.65 -9.91
N ASN A 252 -21.47 31.41 -9.52
CA ASN A 252 -22.53 31.11 -8.56
C ASN A 252 -22.03 31.38 -7.14
N TYR A 253 -22.84 32.08 -6.35
CA TYR A 253 -22.53 32.42 -4.97
C TYR A 253 -23.38 31.58 -4.01
N ASN A 254 -22.81 31.16 -2.89
CA ASN A 254 -23.50 30.35 -1.88
C ASN A 254 -23.32 31.02 -0.51
N THR A 255 -24.42 31.46 0.10
CA THR A 255 -24.39 32.21 1.37
C THR A 255 -23.99 31.36 2.56
N LEU A 256 -24.34 30.06 2.59
CA LEU A 256 -23.87 29.12 3.61
C LEU A 256 -22.34 29.05 3.59
N ARG A 257 -21.76 28.95 2.39
CA ARG A 257 -20.29 28.89 2.23
C ARG A 257 -19.58 30.20 2.54
N HIS A 258 -20.25 31.33 2.46
CA HIS A 258 -19.69 32.58 3.00
C HIS A 258 -19.44 32.40 4.50
N ALA A 259 -20.46 32.01 5.27
CA ALA A 259 -20.37 31.91 6.73
C ALA A 259 -19.38 30.83 7.21
N SER A 260 -19.40 29.64 6.62
CA SER A 260 -18.45 28.57 6.97
C SER A 260 -17.00 28.95 6.66
N THR A 261 -16.76 29.67 5.56
CA THR A 261 -15.41 30.12 5.21
C THR A 261 -14.95 31.17 6.21
N THR A 262 -15.82 32.12 6.57
CA THR A 262 -15.52 33.11 7.63
C THR A 262 -15.18 32.43 8.95
N TYR A 263 -15.90 31.37 9.35
CA TYR A 263 -15.58 30.56 10.53
C TYR A 263 -14.14 30.02 10.46
N SER A 264 -13.75 29.34 9.37
CA SER A 264 -12.39 28.80 9.22
C SER A 264 -11.31 29.89 9.21
N MET A 265 -11.60 31.08 8.65
CA MET A 265 -10.70 32.23 8.69
C MET A 265 -10.49 32.72 10.12
N ILE A 266 -11.53 32.73 10.96
CA ILE A 266 -11.41 33.09 12.38
C ILE A 266 -10.56 32.07 13.14
N GLU A 267 -10.71 30.77 12.84
CA GLU A 267 -9.84 29.74 13.42
C GLU A 267 -8.36 29.99 13.06
N ALA A 268 -8.08 30.28 11.79
CA ALA A 268 -6.74 30.61 11.34
C ALA A 268 -6.21 31.89 11.98
N TRP A 269 -7.05 32.94 12.10
CA TRP A 269 -6.67 34.18 12.75
C TRP A 269 -6.34 33.98 14.24
N ALA A 270 -7.13 33.17 14.96
CA ALA A 270 -6.87 32.86 16.36
C ALA A 270 -5.51 32.16 16.58
N LEU A 271 -5.02 31.43 15.58
CA LEU A 271 -3.69 30.80 15.60
C LEU A 271 -2.57 31.75 15.15
N THR A 272 -2.82 32.60 14.15
CA THR A 272 -1.78 33.35 13.43
C THR A 272 -1.63 34.80 13.92
N GLY A 273 -2.70 35.42 14.39
CA GLY A 273 -2.75 36.85 14.72
C GLY A 273 -2.66 37.77 13.51
N ASP A 274 -2.82 37.27 12.28
CA ASP A 274 -2.62 38.04 11.05
C ASP A 274 -3.62 39.20 10.90
N LYS A 275 -3.10 40.43 10.74
CA LYS A 275 -3.92 41.65 10.71
C LYS A 275 -4.74 41.79 9.42
N PRO A 276 -4.16 41.60 8.21
CA PRO A 276 -4.95 41.57 6.97
C PRO A 276 -6.09 40.55 7.00
N LEU A 277 -5.84 39.35 7.51
CA LEU A 277 -6.87 38.32 7.69
C LEU A 277 -7.99 38.79 8.61
N LYS A 278 -7.66 39.42 9.75
CA LYS A 278 -8.67 40.00 10.66
C LYS A 278 -9.53 41.05 9.96
N ALA A 279 -8.92 41.95 9.20
CA ALA A 279 -9.66 42.98 8.46
C ALA A 279 -10.59 42.37 7.41
N ALA A 280 -10.18 41.30 6.73
CA ALA A 280 -11.03 40.55 5.80
C ALA A 280 -12.19 39.85 6.53
N ILE A 281 -11.94 39.22 7.67
CA ILE A 281 -12.97 38.62 8.53
C ILE A 281 -14.01 39.67 8.93
N GLU A 282 -13.58 40.85 9.38
CA GLU A 282 -14.49 41.91 9.82
C GLU A 282 -15.38 42.42 8.67
N ARG A 283 -14.85 42.59 7.45
CA ARG A 283 -15.66 42.93 6.28
C ARG A 283 -16.66 41.83 5.93
N SER A 284 -16.21 40.57 5.94
CA SER A 284 -17.08 39.42 5.69
C SER A 284 -18.20 39.32 6.73
N LEU A 285 -17.89 39.46 8.02
CA LEU A 285 -18.89 39.49 9.08
C LEU A 285 -19.88 40.64 8.92
N ALA A 286 -19.43 41.84 8.54
CA ALA A 286 -20.33 42.95 8.27
C ALA A 286 -21.33 42.61 7.15
N HIS A 287 -20.85 42.06 6.03
CA HIS A 287 -21.72 41.58 4.96
C HIS A 287 -22.72 40.52 5.45
N LEU A 288 -22.25 39.57 6.25
CA LEU A 288 -23.09 38.53 6.81
C LEU A 288 -24.20 39.09 7.70
N THR A 289 -23.86 39.98 8.63
CA THR A 289 -24.80 40.48 9.64
C THR A 289 -25.69 41.64 9.17
N GLU A 290 -25.25 42.41 8.18
CA GLU A 290 -25.97 43.61 7.72
C GLU A 290 -26.76 43.37 6.42
N VAL A 291 -26.37 42.35 5.63
CA VAL A 291 -26.97 42.10 4.30
C VAL A 291 -27.69 40.75 4.25
N LEU A 292 -27.02 39.67 4.68
CA LEU A 292 -27.51 38.30 4.45
C LEU A 292 -28.43 37.80 5.56
N ILE A 293 -28.17 38.17 6.81
CA ILE A 293 -29.03 37.81 7.96
C ILE A 293 -30.11 38.88 8.11
N ARG A 294 -31.37 38.44 8.17
CA ARG A 294 -32.53 39.31 8.35
C ARG A 294 -33.35 38.93 9.58
N PRO A 295 -33.82 39.90 10.38
CA PRO A 295 -34.73 39.63 11.48
C PRO A 295 -36.11 39.21 10.95
N SER A 296 -36.80 38.36 11.71
CA SER A 296 -38.18 37.95 11.47
C SER A 296 -38.94 37.84 12.78
N LEU A 297 -40.23 38.17 12.76
CA LEU A 297 -41.12 38.03 13.91
C LEU A 297 -41.83 36.67 13.83
N LEU A 298 -41.69 35.84 14.85
CA LEU A 298 -42.37 34.55 14.92
C LEU A 298 -43.84 34.72 15.34
N PRO A 299 -44.73 33.74 15.05
CA PRO A 299 -46.14 33.82 15.40
C PRO A 299 -46.45 34.02 16.89
N ASP A 300 -45.53 33.61 17.77
CA ASP A 300 -45.65 33.79 19.23
C ASP A 300 -45.16 35.17 19.72
N GLY A 301 -44.74 36.04 18.80
CA GLY A 301 -44.23 37.39 19.08
C GLY A 301 -42.74 37.44 19.43
N SER A 302 -42.03 36.31 19.45
CA SER A 302 -40.58 36.28 19.66
C SER A 302 -39.80 36.71 18.41
N VAL A 303 -38.60 37.24 18.62
CA VAL A 303 -37.73 37.70 17.53
C VAL A 303 -36.75 36.59 17.15
N ALA A 304 -36.78 36.21 15.87
CA ALA A 304 -35.81 35.34 15.24
C ALA A 304 -34.99 36.11 14.20
N ALA A 305 -33.91 35.50 13.74
CA ALA A 305 -33.16 35.95 12.58
C ALA A 305 -32.82 34.77 11.69
N PHE A 306 -32.75 34.99 10.38
CA PHE A 306 -32.45 33.95 9.41
C PHE A 306 -31.46 34.44 8.36
N LEU A 307 -30.54 33.57 7.97
CA LEU A 307 -29.76 33.73 6.75
C LEU A 307 -30.68 33.50 5.55
N ILE A 308 -30.82 34.52 4.70
CA ILE A 308 -31.60 34.42 3.46
C ILE A 308 -30.65 34.09 2.31
N ASP A 309 -30.85 32.93 1.67
CA ASP A 309 -30.06 32.54 0.50
C ASP A 309 -30.53 33.29 -0.76
N THR A 310 -29.72 33.23 -1.80
CA THR A 310 -29.92 33.87 -3.11
C THR A 310 -31.23 33.49 -3.80
N ASP A 311 -31.78 32.31 -3.52
CA ASP A 311 -33.08 31.83 -4.04
C ASP A 311 -34.28 32.23 -3.15
N ASN A 312 -34.08 33.12 -2.17
CA ASN A 312 -35.07 33.52 -1.18
C ASN A 312 -35.60 32.34 -0.33
N GLU A 313 -34.69 31.42 0.00
CA GLU A 313 -34.91 30.29 0.92
C GLU A 313 -34.13 30.49 2.22
N ILE A 314 -34.62 29.90 3.29
CA ILE A 314 -33.90 29.76 4.56
C ILE A 314 -33.45 28.31 4.68
N LYS A 315 -32.14 28.08 4.79
CA LYS A 315 -31.54 26.74 4.94
C LYS A 315 -31.00 26.58 6.36
N LEU A 316 -31.38 25.49 7.04
CA LEU A 316 -30.96 25.21 8.42
C LEU A 316 -29.44 25.33 8.60
N GLY A 317 -28.68 24.62 7.76
CA GLY A 317 -27.23 24.63 7.80
C GLY A 317 -26.63 26.02 7.67
N GLY A 318 -27.22 26.89 6.84
CA GLY A 318 -26.82 28.28 6.66
C GLY A 318 -26.93 29.09 7.96
N ASN A 319 -28.05 28.97 8.68
CA ASN A 319 -28.23 29.61 9.99
C ASN A 319 -27.22 29.08 11.02
N ALA A 320 -27.00 27.77 11.01
CA ALA A 320 -26.11 27.11 11.93
C ALA A 320 -24.64 27.56 11.77
N VAL A 321 -24.13 27.63 10.54
CA VAL A 321 -22.75 28.07 10.31
C VAL A 321 -22.56 29.58 10.54
N CYS A 322 -23.60 30.41 10.35
CA CYS A 322 -23.59 31.81 10.80
C CYS A 322 -23.43 31.91 12.31
N LEU A 323 -24.17 31.09 13.05
CA LEU A 323 -24.08 31.00 14.50
C LEU A 323 -22.66 30.60 14.93
N LEU A 324 -22.08 29.58 14.30
CA LEU A 324 -20.71 29.13 14.55
C LEU A 324 -19.67 30.23 14.31
N ALA A 325 -19.73 30.93 13.17
CA ALA A 325 -18.79 32.00 12.84
C ALA A 325 -18.84 33.14 13.88
N LEU A 326 -20.05 33.58 14.26
CA LEU A 326 -20.25 34.66 15.22
C LEU A 326 -19.86 34.25 16.66
N VAL A 327 -20.14 33.01 17.06
CA VAL A 327 -19.69 32.45 18.35
C VAL A 327 -18.16 32.43 18.40
N LYS A 328 -17.52 31.84 17.37
CA LYS A 328 -16.06 31.73 17.31
C LYS A 328 -15.37 33.10 17.32
N TYR A 329 -15.92 34.08 16.60
CA TYR A 329 -15.39 35.45 16.63
C TYR A 329 -15.53 36.06 18.02
N SER A 330 -16.68 35.88 18.66
CA SER A 330 -16.94 36.38 20.02
C SER A 330 -15.99 35.77 21.05
N GLU A 331 -15.69 34.47 20.95
CA GLU A 331 -14.69 33.79 21.76
C GLU A 331 -13.28 34.33 21.50
N ALA A 332 -12.89 34.44 20.22
CA ALA A 332 -11.53 34.81 19.84
C ALA A 332 -11.18 36.28 20.12
N THR A 333 -12.16 37.20 20.09
CA THR A 333 -11.93 38.63 20.40
C THR A 333 -12.42 39.05 21.79
N GLY A 334 -13.17 38.19 22.49
CA GLY A 334 -13.88 38.55 23.72
C GLY A 334 -15.05 39.53 23.52
N THR A 335 -15.53 39.76 22.29
CA THR A 335 -16.64 40.70 22.06
C THR A 335 -17.98 40.07 22.43
N ARG A 336 -18.91 40.88 22.92
CA ARG A 336 -20.30 40.47 23.21
C ARG A 336 -21.32 41.18 22.32
N ARG A 337 -20.88 41.97 21.33
CA ARG A 337 -21.77 42.79 20.47
C ARG A 337 -22.78 41.97 19.67
N TYR A 338 -22.46 40.71 19.37
CA TYR A 338 -23.30 39.82 18.57
C TYR A 338 -24.27 38.97 19.37
N LEU A 339 -24.25 39.03 20.71
CA LEU A 339 -25.14 38.21 21.55
C LEU A 339 -26.63 38.34 21.17
N PRO A 340 -27.19 39.54 20.91
CA PRO A 340 -28.60 39.63 20.52
C PRO A 340 -28.91 38.92 19.19
N LEU A 341 -27.99 39.00 18.22
CA LEU A 341 -28.15 38.35 16.92
C LEU A 341 -27.98 36.84 17.01
N LEU A 342 -27.03 36.37 17.83
CA LEU A 342 -26.82 34.96 18.13
C LEU A 342 -28.08 34.33 18.76
N GLU A 343 -28.68 35.01 19.73
CA GLU A 343 -29.94 34.57 20.35
C GLU A 343 -31.08 34.51 19.32
N ALA A 344 -31.20 35.51 18.44
CA ALA A 344 -32.21 35.55 17.39
C ALA A 344 -32.02 34.44 16.34
N LEU A 345 -30.78 34.15 15.93
CA LEU A 345 -30.47 33.03 15.03
C LEU A 345 -30.82 31.69 15.68
N ALA A 346 -30.48 31.50 16.96
CA ALA A 346 -30.80 30.28 17.71
C ALA A 346 -32.31 30.12 17.92
N ASN A 347 -33.05 31.21 18.15
CA ASN A 347 -34.53 31.18 18.14
C ASN A 347 -35.08 30.76 16.77
N GLY A 348 -34.48 31.23 15.67
CA GLY A 348 -34.83 30.79 14.32
C GLY A 348 -34.57 29.29 14.10
N MET A 349 -33.47 28.76 14.61
CA MET A 349 -33.19 27.32 14.58
C MET A 349 -34.14 26.53 15.49
N ALA A 350 -34.55 27.08 16.63
CA ALA A 350 -35.57 26.48 17.49
C ALA A 350 -36.94 26.41 16.80
N TRP A 351 -37.31 27.43 16.02
CA TRP A 351 -38.50 27.38 15.16
C TRP A 351 -38.43 26.26 14.11
N MET A 352 -37.22 25.89 13.68
CA MET A 352 -36.97 24.81 12.74
C MET A 352 -36.81 23.44 13.41
N GLN A 353 -36.92 23.33 14.75
CA GLN A 353 -36.85 22.05 15.47
C GLN A 353 -38.25 21.61 15.90
N ASP A 354 -38.60 20.37 15.61
CA ASP A 354 -39.81 19.75 16.14
C ASP A 354 -39.65 19.51 17.66
N SER A 355 -40.58 20.03 18.45
CA SER A 355 -40.46 20.04 19.92
C SER A 355 -40.56 18.65 20.56
N ASP A 356 -41.22 17.73 19.86
CA ASP A 356 -41.58 16.40 20.36
C ASP A 356 -40.51 15.37 19.98
N SER A 357 -40.15 15.30 18.70
CA SER A 357 -39.17 14.36 18.17
C SER A 357 -37.73 14.85 18.24
N GLY A 358 -37.49 16.17 18.31
CA GLY A 358 -36.15 16.75 18.25
C GLY A 358 -35.54 16.83 16.84
N ALA A 359 -36.24 16.35 15.81
CA ALA A 359 -35.83 16.45 14.41
C ALA A 359 -35.86 17.90 13.90
N PHE A 360 -34.97 18.24 12.96
CA PHE A 360 -34.99 19.56 12.33
C PHE A 360 -35.69 19.56 10.96
N VAL A 361 -36.23 20.71 10.60
CA VAL A 361 -36.67 21.07 9.25
C VAL A 361 -35.51 21.73 8.52
N HIS A 362 -35.24 21.29 7.29
CA HIS A 362 -34.03 21.72 6.57
C HIS A 362 -34.22 23.03 5.80
N VAL A 363 -35.42 23.29 5.25
CA VAL A 363 -35.66 24.45 4.38
C VAL A 363 -37.03 25.09 4.61
N LEU A 364 -37.03 26.41 4.81
CA LEU A 364 -38.24 27.23 4.88
C LEU A 364 -38.32 28.22 3.71
N HIS A 365 -39.54 28.65 3.38
CA HIS A 365 -39.78 29.83 2.57
C HIS A 365 -39.42 31.11 3.35
N ALA A 366 -38.60 31.99 2.77
CA ALA A 366 -38.19 33.22 3.47
C ALA A 366 -39.33 34.24 3.63
N GLN A 367 -40.41 34.15 2.82
CA GLN A 367 -41.51 35.11 2.88
C GLN A 367 -42.43 34.90 4.08
N ASP A 368 -42.74 33.65 4.43
CA ASP A 368 -43.79 33.29 5.40
C ASP A 368 -43.37 32.22 6.42
N LEU A 369 -42.12 31.75 6.36
CA LEU A 369 -41.55 30.71 7.22
C LEU A 369 -42.24 29.35 7.12
N SER A 370 -43.06 29.13 6.09
CA SER A 370 -43.65 27.81 5.83
C SER A 370 -42.58 26.81 5.40
N VAL A 371 -42.79 25.53 5.74
CA VAL A 371 -41.87 24.44 5.38
C VAL A 371 -41.84 24.28 3.86
N LYS A 372 -40.68 24.49 3.26
CA LYS A 372 -40.44 24.25 1.83
C LYS A 372 -39.99 22.82 1.57
N GLU A 373 -39.05 22.34 2.36
CA GLU A 373 -38.48 20.99 2.25
C GLU A 373 -38.10 20.50 3.65
N PRO A 374 -38.78 19.46 4.17
CA PRO A 374 -38.54 18.99 5.53
C PRO A 374 -37.13 18.42 5.69
N PHE A 375 -36.63 17.70 4.68
CA PHE A 375 -35.30 17.11 4.67
C PHE A 375 -34.63 17.33 3.31
N ARG A 376 -33.42 17.90 3.31
CA ARG A 376 -32.62 18.12 2.08
C ARG A 376 -31.30 17.36 2.10
N ILE A 377 -30.55 17.49 3.19
CA ILE A 377 -29.23 16.87 3.33
C ILE A 377 -28.88 16.74 4.82
N ILE A 378 -28.41 15.56 5.23
CA ILE A 378 -28.15 15.21 6.63
C ILE A 378 -27.11 16.10 7.33
N TYR A 379 -26.19 16.72 6.58
CA TYR A 379 -25.17 17.62 7.16
C TYR A 379 -25.77 18.81 7.91
N TYR A 380 -26.98 19.26 7.55
CA TYR A 380 -27.63 20.38 8.21
C TYR A 380 -27.97 20.07 9.68
N ASP A 381 -28.28 18.82 9.99
CA ASP A 381 -28.55 18.37 11.36
C ASP A 381 -27.31 18.52 12.24
N GLY A 382 -26.16 18.04 11.75
CA GLY A 382 -24.88 18.13 12.43
C GLY A 382 -24.40 19.58 12.60
N GLU A 383 -24.53 20.41 11.55
CA GLU A 383 -24.22 21.84 11.61
C GLU A 383 -25.07 22.54 12.68
N ALA A 384 -26.38 22.29 12.70
CA ALA A 384 -27.32 22.90 13.63
C ALA A 384 -27.02 22.55 15.08
N ALA A 385 -26.89 21.25 15.39
CA ALA A 385 -26.56 20.79 16.72
C ALA A 385 -25.21 21.35 17.18
N PHE A 386 -24.20 21.38 16.29
CA PHE A 386 -22.88 21.94 16.60
C PHE A 386 -22.94 23.44 16.89
N GLY A 387 -23.69 24.21 16.09
CA GLY A 387 -23.90 25.64 16.34
C GLY A 387 -24.49 25.93 17.71
N LEU A 388 -25.55 25.19 18.08
CA LEU A 388 -26.26 25.39 19.34
C LEU A 388 -25.40 25.02 20.56
N ILE A 389 -24.64 23.91 20.52
CA ILE A 389 -23.75 23.54 21.63
C ILE A 389 -22.60 24.54 21.81
N ARG A 390 -22.09 25.12 20.71
CA ARG A 390 -21.08 26.19 20.78
C ARG A 390 -21.66 27.47 21.38
N LEU A 391 -22.90 27.83 21.03
CA LEU A 391 -23.59 28.96 21.65
C LEU A 391 -23.83 28.73 23.15
N HIS A 392 -24.20 27.52 23.56
CA HIS A 392 -24.27 27.14 24.97
C HIS A 392 -22.92 27.40 25.67
N GLY A 393 -21.81 26.94 25.09
CA GLY A 393 -20.47 27.19 25.63
C GLY A 393 -20.13 28.66 25.84
N LEU A 394 -20.61 29.55 24.94
CA LEU A 394 -20.37 31.00 25.03
C LEU A 394 -21.28 31.72 26.05
N THR A 395 -22.52 31.27 26.20
CA THR A 395 -23.59 31.97 26.94
C THR A 395 -23.95 31.35 28.29
N GLY A 396 -23.70 30.05 28.46
CA GLY A 396 -24.19 29.26 29.60
C GLY A 396 -25.71 29.01 29.60
N ASN A 397 -26.43 29.34 28.52
CA ASN A 397 -27.87 29.13 28.46
C ASN A 397 -28.19 27.64 28.21
N GLU A 398 -28.76 26.96 29.21
CA GLU A 398 -29.10 25.53 29.17
C GLU A 398 -30.15 25.19 28.10
N ARG A 399 -30.96 26.16 27.65
CA ARG A 399 -31.96 25.94 26.58
C ARG A 399 -31.34 25.31 25.34
N TRP A 400 -30.15 25.79 24.97
CA TRP A 400 -29.43 25.33 23.78
C TRP A 400 -28.85 23.93 23.95
N LEU A 401 -28.38 23.59 25.14
CA LEU A 401 -27.91 22.24 25.44
C LEU A 401 -29.05 21.23 25.40
N ILE A 402 -30.21 21.55 25.99
CA ILE A 402 -31.41 20.70 25.96
C ILE A 402 -31.87 20.43 24.53
N MET A 403 -31.84 21.44 23.65
CA MET A 403 -32.17 21.26 22.23
C MET A 403 -31.21 20.30 21.52
N VAL A 404 -29.91 20.37 21.83
CA VAL A 404 -28.89 19.48 21.28
C VAL A 404 -29.07 18.05 21.80
N GLU A 405 -29.37 17.87 23.08
CA GLU A 405 -29.66 16.55 23.67
C GLU A 405 -30.85 15.89 22.96
N LYS A 406 -31.96 16.63 22.75
CA LYS A 406 -33.11 16.14 21.99
C LYS A 406 -32.75 15.76 20.56
N ALA A 407 -31.98 16.59 19.86
CA ALA A 407 -31.52 16.29 18.51
C ALA A 407 -30.66 15.03 18.46
N PHE A 408 -29.74 14.85 19.42
CA PHE A 408 -28.88 13.67 19.50
C PHE A 408 -29.64 12.40 19.85
N ASP A 409 -30.68 12.47 20.69
CA ASP A 409 -31.55 11.33 20.96
C ASP A 409 -32.23 10.86 19.67
N TYR A 410 -32.73 11.80 18.86
CA TYR A 410 -33.24 11.51 17.52
C TYR A 410 -32.16 10.92 16.59
N PHE A 411 -30.96 11.52 16.55
CA PHE A 411 -29.86 11.03 15.69
C PHE A 411 -29.41 9.63 16.08
N ILE A 412 -29.43 9.30 17.38
CA ILE A 412 -29.11 7.97 17.89
C ILE A 412 -30.19 6.99 17.45
N GLU A 413 -31.48 7.33 17.61
CA GLU A 413 -32.59 6.49 17.17
C GLU A 413 -32.56 6.19 15.67
N LYS A 414 -32.16 7.19 14.86
CA LYS A 414 -32.08 7.07 13.39
C LYS A 414 -30.73 6.59 12.88
N GLU A 415 -29.79 6.26 13.76
CA GLU A 415 -28.46 5.76 13.42
C GLU A 415 -27.65 6.68 12.49
N HIS A 416 -27.75 8.00 12.67
CA HIS A 416 -27.11 9.00 11.78
C HIS A 416 -25.58 8.85 11.68
N TRP A 417 -24.93 8.17 12.64
CA TRP A 417 -23.49 7.88 12.59
C TRP A 417 -23.06 7.05 11.37
N ARG A 418 -23.99 6.36 10.69
CA ARG A 418 -23.69 5.60 9.46
C ARG A 418 -23.28 6.50 8.29
N GLU A 419 -23.58 7.79 8.35
CA GLU A 419 -23.19 8.76 7.33
C GLU A 419 -21.73 9.22 7.44
N HIS A 420 -21.04 8.86 8.54
CA HIS A 420 -19.63 9.21 8.78
C HIS A 420 -19.36 10.72 8.66
N ASP A 421 -20.24 11.53 9.26
CA ASP A 421 -20.21 12.98 9.12
C ASP A 421 -19.30 13.66 10.16
N HIS A 422 -18.43 14.54 9.67
CA HIS A 422 -17.56 15.39 10.47
C HIS A 422 -18.31 16.41 11.35
N TRP A 423 -19.45 16.97 10.93
CA TRP A 423 -20.19 17.94 11.77
C TRP A 423 -20.81 17.27 12.99
N LEU A 424 -21.42 16.10 12.79
CA LEU A 424 -21.86 15.24 13.91
C LEU A 424 -20.69 14.87 14.84
N SER A 425 -19.51 14.60 14.28
CA SER A 425 -18.30 14.34 15.08
C SER A 425 -17.84 15.55 15.89
N TYR A 426 -17.88 16.76 15.33
CA TYR A 426 -17.59 17.99 16.07
C TYR A 426 -18.60 18.19 17.20
N CYS A 427 -19.89 18.04 16.91
CA CYS A 427 -20.93 18.23 17.90
C CYS A 427 -20.83 17.22 19.04
N VAL A 428 -20.67 15.92 18.75
CA VAL A 428 -20.61 14.89 19.80
C VAL A 428 -19.36 15.05 20.67
N ASN A 429 -18.25 15.51 20.07
CA ASN A 429 -17.04 15.85 20.83
C ASN A 429 -17.26 17.03 21.78
N GLU A 430 -18.06 18.04 21.43
CA GLU A 430 -18.41 19.13 22.37
C GLU A 430 -19.46 18.69 23.39
N LEU A 431 -20.52 18.00 22.95
CA LEU A 431 -21.63 17.53 23.81
C LEU A 431 -21.11 16.70 24.98
N THR A 432 -20.19 15.77 24.71
CA THR A 432 -19.57 14.91 25.74
C THR A 432 -18.72 15.66 26.77
N ARG A 433 -18.45 16.96 26.60
CA ARG A 433 -17.83 17.82 27.62
C ARG A 433 -18.83 18.28 28.68
N TYR A 434 -20.09 18.47 28.28
CA TYR A 434 -21.18 18.97 29.13
C TYR A 434 -22.09 17.86 29.64
N ARG A 435 -22.23 16.78 28.86
CA ARG A 435 -23.04 15.59 29.14
C ARG A 435 -22.20 14.33 28.85
N PRO A 436 -21.40 13.83 29.80
CA PRO A 436 -20.47 12.72 29.59
C PRO A 436 -21.18 11.34 29.63
N ASP A 437 -22.34 11.21 28.97
CA ASP A 437 -23.09 9.96 28.92
C ASP A 437 -22.50 9.02 27.87
N GLU A 438 -22.39 7.72 28.22
CA GLU A 438 -21.79 6.69 27.36
C GLU A 438 -22.43 6.61 25.97
N LYS A 439 -23.75 6.84 25.85
CA LYS A 439 -24.47 6.81 24.57
C LYS A 439 -23.88 7.78 23.52
N TYR A 440 -23.42 8.96 23.96
CA TYR A 440 -22.83 9.95 23.06
C TYR A 440 -21.40 9.56 22.65
N PHE A 441 -20.61 8.99 23.55
CA PHE A 441 -19.29 8.46 23.18
C PHE A 441 -19.40 7.31 22.18
N ARG A 442 -20.34 6.38 22.39
CA ARG A 442 -20.62 5.28 21.44
C ARG A 442 -21.06 5.80 20.07
N PHE A 443 -21.92 6.82 20.02
CA PHE A 443 -22.28 7.48 18.77
C PHE A 443 -21.03 7.98 18.03
N GLY A 444 -20.14 8.70 18.73
CA GLY A 444 -18.90 9.21 18.13
C GLY A 444 -17.94 8.11 17.66
N LEU A 445 -17.84 7.00 18.38
CA LEU A 445 -17.02 5.85 17.99
C LEU A 445 -17.58 5.15 16.75
N ASN A 446 -18.89 4.90 16.72
CA ASN A 446 -19.56 4.28 15.58
C ASN A 446 -19.43 5.13 14.30
N ASN A 447 -19.33 6.45 14.45
CA ASN A 447 -19.12 7.38 13.34
C ASN A 447 -17.75 7.20 12.65
N VAL A 448 -16.76 6.53 13.28
CA VAL A 448 -15.40 6.36 12.73
C VAL A 448 -14.91 4.92 12.63
N ALA A 449 -15.26 4.03 13.56
CA ALA A 449 -14.62 2.72 13.71
C ALA A 449 -14.73 1.83 12.45
N GLY A 450 -15.91 1.79 11.83
CA GLY A 450 -16.15 1.04 10.58
C GLY A 450 -15.59 1.71 9.32
N TYR A 451 -15.02 2.92 9.42
CA TYR A 451 -14.69 3.76 8.27
C TYR A 451 -13.18 3.95 8.05
N LEU A 452 -12.33 3.45 8.95
CA LEU A 452 -10.87 3.64 8.91
C LEU A 452 -10.23 3.13 7.61
N GLY A 453 -10.69 1.98 7.09
CA GLY A 453 -10.22 1.43 5.82
C GLY A 453 -10.51 2.36 4.63
N PHE A 454 -11.70 2.96 4.60
CA PHE A 454 -12.05 3.96 3.59
C PHE A 454 -11.16 5.20 3.73
N VAL A 455 -10.97 5.71 4.96
CA VAL A 455 -10.07 6.84 5.22
C VAL A 455 -8.65 6.56 4.75
N GLN A 456 -8.14 5.35 4.91
CA GLN A 456 -6.77 5.02 4.49
C GLN A 456 -6.65 4.83 2.97
N GLN A 457 -7.62 4.20 2.32
CA GLN A 457 -7.54 3.85 0.89
C GLN A 457 -8.05 4.95 -0.06
N ARG A 458 -8.64 6.02 0.47
CA ARG A 458 -9.23 7.10 -0.35
C ARG A 458 -8.16 7.84 -1.16
N ILE A 459 -8.23 7.70 -2.49
CA ILE A 459 -7.35 8.35 -3.47
C ILE A 459 -7.69 9.82 -3.78
N THR A 460 -8.77 10.35 -3.23
CA THR A 460 -9.07 11.78 -3.31
C THR A 460 -8.70 12.42 -1.99
N THR A 461 -8.35 13.70 -2.01
CA THR A 461 -8.01 14.44 -0.79
C THR A 461 -9.15 14.40 0.22
N PHE A 462 -10.37 14.80 -0.18
CA PHE A 462 -11.58 14.74 0.65
C PHE A 462 -11.33 15.32 2.06
N PRO A 463 -11.20 16.65 2.19
CA PRO A 463 -10.63 17.30 3.39
C PRO A 463 -11.37 17.02 4.69
N THR A 464 -12.69 16.85 4.63
CA THR A 464 -13.54 16.59 5.80
C THR A 464 -13.19 15.30 6.54
N LEU A 465 -12.47 14.35 5.92
CA LEU A 465 -11.99 13.15 6.61
C LEU A 465 -10.98 13.50 7.71
N LEU A 466 -10.13 14.50 7.52
CA LEU A 466 -9.20 14.91 8.58
C LEU A 466 -9.95 15.58 9.73
N GLU A 467 -10.96 16.42 9.42
CA GLU A 467 -11.84 17.04 10.42
C GLU A 467 -12.55 15.99 11.28
N LEU A 468 -13.15 14.98 10.64
CA LEU A 468 -13.76 13.82 11.29
C LEU A 468 -12.76 13.12 12.24
N MET A 469 -11.56 12.82 11.73
CA MET A 469 -10.53 12.12 12.49
C MET A 469 -10.03 12.94 13.68
N MET A 470 -9.85 14.25 13.51
CA MET A 470 -9.39 15.13 14.59
C MET A 470 -10.45 15.31 15.69
N ALA A 471 -11.73 15.41 15.32
CA ALA A 471 -12.82 15.47 16.29
C ALA A 471 -12.92 14.16 17.10
N ALA A 472 -12.84 13.01 16.41
CA ALA A 472 -12.80 11.70 17.07
C ALA A 472 -11.57 11.53 17.97
N GLN A 473 -10.39 12.01 17.54
CA GLN A 473 -9.16 11.93 18.31
C GLN A 473 -9.28 12.65 19.66
N GLN A 474 -9.84 13.86 19.68
CA GLN A 474 -10.08 14.61 20.92
C GLN A 474 -11.02 13.88 21.88
N MET A 475 -12.05 13.23 21.34
CA MET A 475 -12.98 12.42 22.11
C MET A 475 -12.27 11.17 22.67
N LEU A 476 -11.45 10.47 21.88
CA LEU A 476 -10.66 9.31 22.33
C LEU A 476 -9.68 9.68 23.45
N THR A 477 -9.01 10.82 23.35
CA THR A 477 -8.14 11.34 24.43
C THR A 477 -8.94 11.57 25.71
N ARG A 478 -10.17 12.07 25.62
CA ARG A 478 -11.05 12.25 26.78
C ARG A 478 -11.50 10.93 27.39
N ILE A 479 -11.87 9.95 26.56
CA ILE A 479 -12.20 8.59 27.00
C ILE A 479 -11.01 7.99 27.79
N ALA A 480 -9.79 8.11 27.28
CA ALA A 480 -8.58 7.60 27.94
C ALA A 480 -8.35 8.19 29.34
N GLN A 481 -8.75 9.45 29.55
CA GLN A 481 -8.63 10.16 30.82
C GLN A 481 -9.74 9.80 31.83
N GLN A 482 -10.81 9.11 31.42
CA GLN A 482 -11.96 8.77 32.25
C GLN A 482 -12.02 7.26 32.54
N PRO A 483 -11.63 6.78 33.73
CA PRO A 483 -11.55 5.35 34.04
C PRO A 483 -12.81 4.55 33.72
N GLN A 484 -13.98 5.13 33.95
CA GLN A 484 -15.30 4.53 33.73
C GLN A 484 -15.70 4.36 32.26
N LEU A 485 -14.99 4.98 31.31
CA LEU A 485 -15.25 4.89 29.87
C LEU A 485 -14.14 4.16 29.11
N ARG A 486 -13.02 3.80 29.77
CA ARG A 486 -11.85 3.24 29.09
C ARG A 486 -12.13 1.97 28.29
N HIS A 487 -13.12 1.17 28.69
CA HIS A 487 -13.54 -0.03 27.95
C HIS A 487 -13.96 0.29 26.51
N LEU A 488 -14.48 1.49 26.24
CA LEU A 488 -14.87 1.90 24.91
C LEU A 488 -13.69 2.00 23.93
N LEU A 489 -12.45 2.12 24.42
CA LEU A 489 -11.26 2.14 23.57
C LEU A 489 -10.98 0.77 22.94
N GLU A 490 -11.52 -0.31 23.49
CA GLU A 490 -11.39 -1.66 22.93
C GLU A 490 -12.28 -1.86 21.69
N GLU A 491 -13.26 -0.97 21.48
CA GLU A 491 -14.20 -1.03 20.35
C GLU A 491 -13.63 -0.42 19.06
N ILE A 492 -12.42 0.16 19.11
CA ILE A 492 -11.73 0.74 17.97
C ILE A 492 -10.26 0.34 17.93
N ASP A 493 -9.77 -0.05 16.76
CA ASP A 493 -8.33 -0.26 16.56
C ASP A 493 -7.61 1.09 16.56
N LEU A 494 -7.05 1.45 17.72
CA LEU A 494 -6.33 2.72 17.92
C LEU A 494 -5.11 2.83 16.99
N HIS A 495 -4.42 1.73 16.71
CA HIS A 495 -3.26 1.75 15.83
C HIS A 495 -3.70 2.05 14.38
N ALA A 496 -4.74 1.37 13.89
CA ALA A 496 -5.33 1.67 12.59
C ALA A 496 -5.89 3.09 12.51
N PHE A 497 -6.51 3.59 13.59
CA PHE A 497 -7.05 4.95 13.69
C PHE A 497 -5.95 5.99 13.52
N TYR A 498 -4.89 5.93 14.33
CA TYR A 498 -3.79 6.91 14.25
C TYR A 498 -3.02 6.78 12.93
N GLY A 499 -2.82 5.56 12.43
CA GLY A 499 -2.25 5.34 11.09
C GLY A 499 -3.07 6.00 9.97
N ALA A 500 -4.40 5.86 10.01
CA ALA A 500 -5.30 6.51 9.05
C ALA A 500 -5.29 8.04 9.21
N LEU A 501 -5.27 8.56 10.43
CA LEU A 501 -5.22 10.00 10.74
C LEU A 501 -3.97 10.66 10.15
N HIS A 502 -2.77 10.15 10.47
CA HIS A 502 -1.51 10.71 9.96
C HIS A 502 -1.39 10.54 8.44
N HIS A 503 -1.81 9.38 7.90
CA HIS A 503 -1.86 9.18 6.47
C HIS A 503 -2.73 10.25 5.80
N ARG A 504 -3.93 10.52 6.36
CA ARG A 504 -4.87 11.47 5.80
C ARG A 504 -4.34 12.90 5.86
N ALA A 505 -3.75 13.31 6.98
CA ALA A 505 -3.12 14.62 7.12
C ALA A 505 -2.06 14.88 6.03
N ARG A 506 -1.18 13.89 5.79
CA ARG A 506 -0.19 13.97 4.71
C ARG A 506 -0.83 13.93 3.33
N TYR A 507 -1.83 13.07 3.14
CA TYR A 507 -2.47 12.89 1.85
C TYR A 507 -3.16 14.17 1.35
N LEU A 508 -3.68 15.01 2.26
CA LEU A 508 -4.29 16.29 1.91
C LEU A 508 -3.33 17.25 1.19
N LEU A 509 -2.03 17.15 1.42
CA LEU A 509 -1.02 17.98 0.72
C LEU A 509 -0.96 17.72 -0.79
N ASN A 510 -1.56 16.62 -1.28
CA ASN A 510 -1.75 16.39 -2.73
C ASN A 510 -2.78 17.33 -3.37
N GLY A 511 -3.56 18.05 -2.56
CA GLY A 511 -4.49 19.09 -3.00
C GLY A 511 -4.01 20.49 -2.66
N TYR A 512 -2.74 20.68 -2.30
CA TYR A 512 -2.16 21.99 -2.02
C TYR A 512 -1.45 22.54 -3.26
N PHE A 513 -1.69 23.80 -3.60
CA PHE A 513 -0.98 24.50 -4.68
C PHE A 513 0.42 24.90 -4.24
N TRP A 514 1.30 23.90 -4.20
CA TRP A 514 2.74 24.11 -4.13
C TRP A 514 3.20 25.01 -5.28
N PRO A 515 4.19 25.91 -5.08
CA PRO A 515 4.75 26.75 -6.14
C PRO A 515 5.15 25.95 -7.39
N GLU A 516 5.77 24.79 -7.20
CA GLU A 516 6.20 23.88 -8.27
C GLU A 516 5.07 23.26 -9.10
N LEU A 517 3.82 23.32 -8.61
CA LEU A 517 2.62 22.92 -9.35
C LEU A 517 1.86 24.15 -9.87
N ALA A 518 1.67 25.16 -9.02
CA ALA A 518 0.96 26.39 -9.34
C ALA A 518 1.56 27.08 -10.57
N MET A 519 2.88 27.02 -10.74
CA MET A 519 3.59 27.66 -11.86
C MET A 519 3.05 27.27 -13.24
N TYR A 520 2.42 26.10 -13.41
CA TYR A 520 1.91 25.65 -14.72
C TYR A 520 0.51 26.20 -15.06
N PHE A 521 -0.18 26.83 -14.10
CA PHE A 521 -1.54 27.36 -14.28
C PHE A 521 -1.51 28.79 -14.81
N ALA A 522 -2.68 29.32 -15.20
CA ALA A 522 -2.77 30.59 -15.92
C ALA A 522 -2.21 31.78 -15.13
N ASN A 523 -2.44 31.81 -13.81
CA ASN A 523 -2.01 32.86 -12.89
C ASN A 523 -1.54 32.22 -11.57
N PRO A 524 -0.24 31.86 -11.46
CA PRO A 524 0.25 31.10 -10.31
C PRO A 524 0.13 31.85 -8.98
N ALA A 525 0.41 33.16 -8.96
CA ALA A 525 0.39 34.00 -7.77
C ALA A 525 -1.00 34.06 -7.12
N ARG A 526 -2.06 33.91 -7.92
CA ARG A 526 -3.44 33.91 -7.41
C ARG A 526 -3.79 32.65 -6.62
N ILE A 527 -3.16 31.52 -6.93
CA ILE A 527 -3.55 30.20 -6.40
C ILE A 527 -2.47 29.55 -5.54
N ALA A 528 -1.22 30.00 -5.62
CA ALA A 528 -0.12 29.47 -4.83
C ALA A 528 -0.46 29.57 -3.34
N GLY A 529 -0.32 28.46 -2.62
CA GLY A 529 -0.71 28.39 -1.21
C GLY A 529 -2.19 28.13 -0.94
N ALA A 530 -3.04 28.04 -1.97
CA ALA A 530 -4.43 27.61 -1.82
C ALA A 530 -4.56 26.08 -1.89
N PHE A 531 -5.76 25.58 -1.60
CA PHE A 531 -6.13 24.17 -1.78
C PHE A 531 -7.10 23.97 -2.94
N PHE A 532 -7.05 22.80 -3.57
CA PHE A 532 -7.83 22.48 -4.76
C PHE A 532 -8.37 21.05 -4.75
N ILE A 533 -9.43 20.84 -5.53
CA ILE A 533 -9.97 19.51 -5.82
C ILE A 533 -9.53 19.05 -7.20
N ARG A 534 -8.56 18.11 -7.24
CA ARG A 534 -7.88 17.65 -8.48
C ARG A 534 -8.85 17.21 -9.57
N HIS A 535 -9.80 16.33 -9.23
CA HIS A 535 -10.77 15.77 -10.18
C HIS A 535 -11.87 16.75 -10.60
N HIS A 536 -11.93 17.94 -10.00
CA HIS A 536 -12.78 19.04 -10.47
C HIS A 536 -11.96 20.05 -11.29
N ALA A 537 -11.01 19.57 -12.09
CA ALA A 537 -10.14 20.44 -12.90
C ALA A 537 -9.30 21.42 -12.06
N PHE A 538 -8.76 20.93 -10.93
CA PHE A 538 -7.96 21.73 -10.00
C PHE A 538 -8.69 22.98 -9.48
N ARG A 539 -10.03 22.97 -9.51
CA ARG A 539 -10.86 24.07 -9.03
C ARG A 539 -10.46 24.43 -7.59
N VAL A 540 -10.39 25.73 -7.34
CA VAL A 540 -10.27 26.33 -6.00
C VAL A 540 -11.58 27.01 -5.70
N ARG A 541 -12.22 26.64 -4.60
CA ARG A 541 -13.36 27.38 -4.03
C ARG A 541 -13.09 27.67 -2.58
N ILE A 542 -13.71 28.72 -2.07
CA ILE A 542 -13.62 29.05 -0.64
C ILE A 542 -14.06 27.87 0.24
N ASP A 543 -15.09 27.12 -0.16
CA ASP A 543 -15.58 25.95 0.58
C ASP A 543 -14.69 24.72 0.43
N ASP A 544 -13.92 24.61 -0.66
CA ASP A 544 -12.90 23.58 -0.73
C ASP A 544 -11.79 23.93 0.26
N VAL A 545 -11.32 25.18 0.32
CA VAL A 545 -10.19 25.63 1.17
C VAL A 545 -10.53 25.63 2.67
N GLU A 546 -11.74 26.00 3.06
CA GLU A 546 -12.16 26.07 4.48
C GLU A 546 -11.95 24.73 5.21
N HIS A 547 -12.35 23.62 4.60
CA HIS A 547 -12.27 22.29 5.20
C HIS A 547 -10.82 21.79 5.37
N TYR A 548 -9.93 22.10 4.41
CA TYR A 548 -8.49 21.82 4.60
C TYR A 548 -7.94 22.63 5.77
N LEU A 549 -8.33 23.90 5.86
CA LEU A 549 -7.82 24.82 6.86
C LEU A 549 -8.22 24.38 8.28
N SER A 550 -9.49 24.10 8.53
CA SER A 550 -9.99 23.63 9.83
C SER A 550 -9.37 22.30 10.25
N GLY A 551 -9.27 21.33 9.32
CA GLY A 551 -8.60 20.05 9.59
C GLY A 551 -7.11 20.18 9.92
N LEU A 552 -6.37 21.01 9.17
CA LEU A 552 -4.95 21.25 9.40
C LEU A 552 -4.68 22.07 10.67
N ILE A 553 -5.53 23.01 11.03
CA ILE A 553 -5.44 23.75 12.32
C ILE A 553 -5.58 22.78 13.49
N ALA A 554 -6.57 21.88 13.42
CA ALA A 554 -6.75 20.87 14.45
C ALA A 554 -5.55 19.90 14.53
N TYR A 555 -5.05 19.45 13.38
CA TYR A 555 -3.87 18.58 13.32
C TYR A 555 -2.60 19.29 13.82
N HIS A 556 -2.38 20.56 13.48
CA HIS A 556 -1.27 21.37 13.98
C HIS A 556 -1.26 21.44 15.51
N ARG A 557 -2.42 21.69 16.13
CA ARG A 557 -2.56 21.69 17.58
C ARG A 557 -2.24 20.33 18.18
N TYR A 558 -2.75 19.26 17.59
CA TYR A 558 -2.45 17.90 18.00
C TYR A 558 -0.95 17.61 18.00
N LEU A 559 -0.21 18.08 16.99
CA LEU A 559 1.25 17.94 16.96
C LEU A 559 1.97 18.74 18.06
N LEU A 560 1.49 19.95 18.38
CA LEU A 560 2.05 20.77 19.46
C LEU A 560 1.83 20.17 20.85
N ASP A 561 0.74 19.43 21.03
CA ASP A 561 0.41 18.74 22.29
C ASP A 561 1.31 17.50 22.55
N GLY A 562 2.39 17.34 21.79
CA GLY A 562 3.36 16.24 21.95
C GLY A 562 2.87 14.91 21.40
N ALA A 563 1.90 14.94 20.48
CA ALA A 563 1.35 13.72 19.91
C ALA A 563 2.42 12.87 19.21
N PRO A 564 2.41 11.55 19.42
CA PRO A 564 3.33 10.67 18.72
C PRO A 564 3.04 10.73 17.23
N GLN A 565 4.02 11.17 16.44
CA GLN A 565 3.97 10.98 15.00
C GLN A 565 4.09 9.49 14.72
N VAL A 566 3.18 8.93 13.94
CA VAL A 566 3.50 7.69 13.22
C VAL A 566 4.48 8.09 12.12
N SER A 567 5.78 8.03 12.44
CA SER A 567 6.85 8.42 11.52
C SER A 567 6.76 7.57 10.25
N LEU A 568 6.42 8.22 9.13
CA LEU A 568 6.77 7.74 7.79
C LEU A 568 8.13 8.29 7.34
N ALA A 569 8.88 8.92 8.25
CA ALA A 569 10.19 9.50 8.00
C ALA A 569 11.27 8.72 8.74
N GLN A 570 11.48 7.50 8.25
CA GLN A 570 12.82 6.97 8.06
C GLN A 570 12.84 6.42 6.63
N GLY A 571 12.94 7.34 5.69
CA GLY A 571 13.37 7.03 4.34
C GLY A 571 14.88 7.21 4.29
N ALA A 572 15.58 6.10 4.08
CA ALA A 572 16.88 6.01 3.41
C ALA A 572 17.99 6.92 3.96
N THR A 573 18.50 6.59 5.15
CA THR A 573 19.96 6.54 5.32
C THR A 573 20.32 5.08 5.45
N GLY A 574 21.19 4.57 4.57
CA GLY A 574 21.66 3.19 4.62
C GLY A 574 22.20 2.86 6.01
N MET A 575 21.43 2.09 6.77
CA MET A 575 21.88 1.32 7.90
C MET A 575 21.32 -0.08 7.70
N ASP A 576 22.15 -1.09 7.92
CA ASP A 576 21.68 -2.47 8.06
C ASP A 576 20.47 -2.49 9.00
N ARG A 577 19.35 -3.06 8.54
CA ARG A 577 18.11 -3.19 9.31
C ARG A 577 18.41 -3.96 10.60
N THR A 578 18.69 -3.20 11.65
CA THR A 578 19.01 -3.73 12.97
C THR A 578 17.99 -3.16 13.95
N TRP A 579 17.41 -4.04 14.75
CA TRP A 579 16.49 -3.69 15.81
C TRP A 579 17.28 -3.05 16.94
N ASP A 580 17.11 -1.76 17.15
CA ASP A 580 17.60 -1.09 18.35
C ASP A 580 16.64 -1.34 19.54
N ALA A 581 17.14 -1.09 20.75
CA ALA A 581 16.41 -1.37 21.98
C ALA A 581 15.10 -0.56 22.12
N HIS A 582 15.08 0.67 21.63
CA HIS A 582 13.94 1.56 21.73
C HIS A 582 12.85 1.14 20.73
N THR A 583 13.21 0.97 19.45
CA THR A 583 12.30 0.52 18.39
C THR A 583 11.69 -0.83 18.75
N LEU A 584 12.49 -1.78 19.25
CA LEU A 584 11.98 -3.10 19.61
C LEU A 584 10.97 -3.05 20.76
N ALA A 585 11.25 -2.30 21.84
CA ALA A 585 10.31 -2.13 22.96
C ALA A 585 9.02 -1.43 22.50
N GLN A 586 9.14 -0.39 21.67
CA GLN A 586 7.99 0.34 21.12
C GLN A 586 7.11 -0.56 20.24
N VAL A 587 7.70 -1.30 19.30
CA VAL A 587 6.97 -2.15 18.34
C VAL A 587 6.28 -3.31 19.04
N THR A 588 6.94 -3.94 20.01
CA THR A 588 6.41 -5.09 20.75
C THR A 588 5.53 -4.72 21.94
N GLN A 589 5.44 -3.41 22.26
CA GLN A 589 4.90 -2.90 23.52
C GLN A 589 5.54 -3.57 24.75
N GLY A 590 6.79 -3.99 24.60
CA GLY A 590 7.55 -4.71 25.61
C GLY A 590 8.27 -3.76 26.57
N THR A 591 8.58 -4.26 27.76
CA THR A 591 9.40 -3.56 28.75
C THR A 591 10.68 -4.35 28.97
N TRP A 592 11.83 -3.67 28.93
CA TRP A 592 13.11 -4.30 29.22
C TRP A 592 13.23 -4.61 30.72
N ALA A 593 13.16 -5.88 31.08
CA ALA A 593 13.43 -6.36 32.44
C ALA A 593 14.93 -6.30 32.74
N ILE A 594 15.77 -6.53 31.72
CA ILE A 594 17.20 -6.20 31.73
C ILE A 594 17.47 -5.36 30.48
N PRO A 595 17.76 -4.05 30.62
CA PRO A 595 18.00 -3.19 29.48
C PRO A 595 19.35 -3.51 28.82
N PRO A 596 19.44 -3.40 27.49
CA PRO A 596 20.70 -3.54 26.78
C PRO A 596 21.58 -2.27 26.89
N PRO A 597 22.88 -2.37 26.56
CA PRO A 597 23.74 -1.20 26.31
C PRO A 597 23.17 -0.26 25.24
N SER A 598 23.58 1.02 25.27
CA SER A 598 23.06 2.05 24.36
C SER A 598 23.39 1.83 22.88
N ASP A 599 24.44 1.06 22.59
CA ASP A 599 24.90 0.70 21.24
C ASP A 599 24.41 -0.69 20.79
N TRP A 600 23.53 -1.32 21.57
CA TRP A 600 23.01 -2.64 21.25
C TRP A 600 22.08 -2.62 20.04
N CYS A 601 22.21 -3.65 19.21
CA CYS A 601 21.32 -3.89 18.09
C CYS A 601 21.13 -5.40 17.85
N ALA A 602 20.07 -5.78 17.15
CA ALA A 602 19.80 -7.16 16.75
C ALA A 602 19.40 -7.29 15.29
N THR A 603 19.78 -8.38 14.64
CA THR A 603 19.50 -8.63 13.21
C THR A 603 18.13 -9.26 12.95
N GLY A 604 17.33 -9.46 14.00
CA GLY A 604 16.02 -10.08 13.93
C GLY A 604 15.72 -10.92 15.16
N LEU A 605 14.81 -11.87 15.02
CA LEU A 605 14.48 -12.84 16.08
C LEU A 605 14.65 -14.28 15.60
N THR A 606 14.58 -15.23 16.52
CA THR A 606 14.45 -16.66 16.22
C THR A 606 13.50 -17.33 17.21
N PRO A 607 12.62 -18.26 16.78
CA PRO A 607 11.74 -19.00 17.67
C PRO A 607 12.44 -20.16 18.40
N SER A 608 13.63 -20.55 17.94
CA SER A 608 14.39 -21.68 18.50
C SER A 608 15.88 -21.56 18.18
N MET A 609 16.73 -22.08 19.05
CA MET A 609 18.19 -22.13 18.83
C MET A 609 18.58 -22.97 17.60
N GLN A 610 17.71 -23.87 17.13
CA GLN A 610 17.94 -24.64 15.90
C GLN A 610 18.06 -23.75 14.65
N PHE A 611 17.35 -22.61 14.62
CA PHE A 611 17.34 -21.67 13.49
C PHE A 611 18.11 -20.38 13.80
N PHE A 612 18.97 -20.43 14.81
CA PHE A 612 19.70 -19.26 15.28
C PHE A 612 20.71 -18.80 14.22
N LYS A 613 20.80 -17.48 14.06
CA LYS A 613 21.89 -16.79 13.37
C LYS A 613 22.44 -15.71 14.31
N PRO A 614 23.73 -15.34 14.19
CA PRO A 614 24.35 -14.35 15.07
C PRO A 614 23.50 -13.08 15.21
N GLN A 615 23.50 -12.51 16.42
CA GLN A 615 22.80 -11.27 16.79
C GLN A 615 21.26 -11.31 16.72
N ARG A 616 20.62 -12.47 16.59
CA ARG A 616 19.15 -12.60 16.70
C ARG A 616 18.68 -12.69 18.15
N ILE A 617 17.47 -12.20 18.41
CA ILE A 617 16.76 -12.29 19.69
C ILE A 617 16.11 -13.68 19.80
N LEU A 618 16.28 -14.39 20.91
CA LEU A 618 15.58 -15.66 21.12
C LEU A 618 14.17 -15.41 21.69
N SER A 619 13.14 -15.68 20.90
CA SER A 619 11.73 -15.60 21.30
C SER A 619 11.29 -16.89 21.97
N ARG A 620 10.83 -16.81 23.22
CA ARG A 620 10.47 -17.98 24.03
C ARG A 620 8.97 -18.01 24.34
N HIS A 621 8.24 -18.71 23.48
CA HIS A 621 6.81 -18.93 23.68
C HIS A 621 6.54 -19.77 24.94
N PRO A 622 5.53 -19.46 25.78
CA PRO A 622 5.26 -20.16 27.03
C PRO A 622 5.14 -21.69 26.89
N SER A 623 4.53 -22.19 25.81
CA SER A 623 4.42 -23.63 25.54
C SER A 623 5.74 -24.37 25.28
N ARG A 624 6.85 -23.63 25.12
CA ARG A 624 8.19 -24.17 24.90
C ARG A 624 9.08 -24.05 26.13
N VAL A 625 8.61 -23.42 27.20
CA VAL A 625 9.34 -23.22 28.45
C VAL A 625 9.21 -24.47 29.31
N GLY A 626 10.34 -25.13 29.58
CA GLY A 626 10.41 -26.35 30.39
C GLY A 626 10.93 -26.10 31.82
N PRO A 627 10.94 -27.12 32.69
CA PRO A 627 11.41 -26.99 34.07
C PRO A 627 12.89 -26.58 34.20
N ASN A 628 13.69 -26.80 33.15
CA ASN A 628 15.12 -26.46 33.11
C ASN A 628 15.42 -25.16 32.34
N GLU A 629 14.43 -24.30 32.09
CA GLU A 629 14.61 -23.11 31.24
C GLU A 629 15.72 -22.18 31.73
N ALA A 630 15.80 -21.91 33.05
CA ALA A 630 16.83 -21.05 33.61
C ALA A 630 18.25 -21.57 33.36
N GLN A 631 18.45 -22.89 33.45
CA GLN A 631 19.73 -23.53 33.13
C GLN A 631 20.03 -23.44 31.62
N SER A 632 19.02 -23.62 30.77
CA SER A 632 19.15 -23.44 29.32
C SER A 632 19.53 -22.00 28.96
N ALA A 633 18.87 -21.00 29.55
CA ALA A 633 19.15 -19.59 29.35
C ALA A 633 20.60 -19.22 29.71
N GLN A 634 21.12 -19.72 30.83
CA GLN A 634 22.52 -19.55 31.21
C GLN A 634 23.48 -20.20 30.20
N ARG A 635 23.18 -21.42 29.74
CA ARG A 635 24.00 -22.10 28.72
C ARG A 635 24.03 -21.33 27.40
N TRP A 636 22.89 -20.82 26.95
CA TRP A 636 22.81 -20.01 25.72
C TRP A 636 23.55 -18.69 25.88
N ALA A 637 23.47 -18.04 27.04
CA ALA A 637 24.21 -16.81 27.32
C ALA A 637 25.73 -17.01 27.41
N GLN A 638 26.18 -18.19 27.85
CA GLN A 638 27.60 -18.55 27.93
C GLN A 638 28.16 -19.16 26.63
N ALA A 639 27.31 -19.43 25.63
CA ALA A 639 27.74 -19.94 24.34
C ALA A 639 28.72 -18.96 23.66
N ARG A 640 29.50 -19.46 22.68
CA ARG A 640 30.38 -18.60 21.88
C ARG A 640 29.57 -17.50 21.17
N PRO A 641 30.15 -16.32 20.89
CA PRO A 641 29.41 -15.18 20.32
C PRO A 641 28.54 -15.51 19.10
N GLU A 642 29.03 -16.39 18.23
CA GLU A 642 28.35 -16.86 17.02
C GLU A 642 27.09 -17.72 17.28
N CYS A 643 26.96 -18.27 18.49
CA CYS A 643 25.85 -19.13 18.93
C CYS A 643 25.05 -18.53 20.09
N ARG A 644 25.33 -17.27 20.46
CA ARG A 644 24.76 -16.60 21.62
C ARG A 644 23.66 -15.62 21.18
N PRO A 645 22.43 -15.72 21.73
CA PRO A 645 21.39 -14.75 21.41
C PRO A 645 21.75 -13.34 21.88
N SER A 646 21.31 -12.32 21.14
CA SER A 646 21.55 -10.91 21.50
C SER A 646 20.67 -10.44 22.65
N ALA A 647 19.49 -11.05 22.81
CA ALA A 647 18.55 -10.83 23.90
C ALA A 647 17.54 -11.99 23.99
N PHE A 648 16.78 -12.05 25.08
CA PHE A 648 15.61 -12.92 25.24
C PHE A 648 14.31 -12.10 25.13
N MET A 649 13.30 -12.62 24.42
CA MET A 649 11.94 -12.08 24.41
C MET A 649 10.97 -13.12 24.98
N CYS A 650 10.24 -12.76 26.04
CA CYS A 650 9.44 -13.70 26.84
C CYS A 650 8.25 -13.03 27.55
N VAL A 651 7.31 -13.85 28.03
CA VAL A 651 6.18 -13.37 28.87
C VAL A 651 6.58 -13.28 30.34
N ASP A 652 7.22 -14.33 30.86
CA ASP A 652 7.80 -14.37 32.20
C ASP A 652 9.33 -14.21 32.13
N PRO A 653 9.89 -13.08 32.60
CA PRO A 653 11.33 -12.84 32.56
C PRO A 653 12.11 -13.65 33.60
N THR A 654 11.45 -14.22 34.62
CA THR A 654 12.08 -14.85 35.79
C THR A 654 13.20 -15.85 35.44
N PRO A 655 13.03 -16.78 34.48
CA PRO A 655 14.08 -17.74 34.12
C PRO A 655 15.33 -17.09 33.49
N TYR A 656 15.22 -15.88 32.95
CA TYR A 656 16.26 -15.24 32.14
C TYR A 656 17.03 -14.14 32.89
N LEU A 657 16.55 -13.68 34.06
CA LEU A 657 17.16 -12.58 34.81
C LEU A 657 18.63 -12.85 35.22
N GLY A 658 18.97 -14.11 35.47
CA GLY A 658 20.34 -14.52 35.84
C GLY A 658 21.26 -14.83 34.66
N SER A 659 20.84 -14.56 33.42
CA SER A 659 21.60 -14.93 32.22
C SER A 659 22.74 -13.96 31.86
N GLY A 660 22.66 -12.71 32.31
CA GLY A 660 23.61 -11.65 31.94
C GLY A 660 23.39 -11.07 30.54
N LEU A 661 22.30 -11.44 29.85
CA LEU A 661 21.87 -10.86 28.58
C LEU A 661 20.65 -9.95 28.76
N PRO A 662 20.38 -9.04 27.80
CA PRO A 662 19.16 -8.24 27.79
C PRO A 662 17.90 -9.13 27.74
N VAL A 663 16.85 -8.69 28.44
CA VAL A 663 15.58 -9.44 28.55
C VAL A 663 14.42 -8.48 28.30
N LEU A 664 13.69 -8.71 27.21
CA LEU A 664 12.48 -8.00 26.84
C LEU A 664 11.25 -8.82 27.29
N GLN A 665 10.49 -8.24 28.21
CA GLN A 665 9.22 -8.78 28.65
C GLN A 665 8.08 -8.25 27.76
N VAL A 666 7.25 -9.13 27.23
CA VAL A 666 6.09 -8.81 26.40
C VAL A 666 4.84 -9.51 26.93
N ALA A 667 3.64 -8.99 26.62
CA ALA A 667 2.40 -9.64 27.05
C ALA A 667 2.17 -10.98 26.34
N ASP A 668 2.47 -11.05 25.03
CA ASP A 668 2.35 -12.26 24.22
C ASP A 668 3.48 -12.30 23.17
N THR A 669 4.32 -13.33 23.23
CA THR A 669 5.43 -13.52 22.28
C THR A 669 5.00 -13.78 20.84
N SER A 670 3.81 -14.36 20.62
CA SER A 670 3.23 -14.60 19.30
C SER A 670 2.77 -13.30 18.66
N GLU A 671 2.08 -12.45 19.42
CA GLU A 671 1.66 -11.13 18.93
C GLU A 671 2.87 -10.21 18.75
N ALA A 672 3.83 -10.21 19.66
CA ALA A 672 5.07 -9.45 19.52
C ALA A 672 5.82 -9.82 18.22
N MET A 673 5.89 -11.12 17.90
CA MET A 673 6.47 -11.59 16.63
C MET A 673 5.69 -11.08 15.42
N LEU A 674 4.36 -11.11 15.45
CA LEU A 674 3.52 -10.56 14.38
C LEU A 674 3.72 -9.04 14.23
N GLN A 675 3.79 -8.30 15.33
CA GLN A 675 4.06 -6.86 15.36
C GLN A 675 5.40 -6.53 14.72
N MET A 676 6.46 -7.26 15.09
CA MET A 676 7.79 -7.11 14.47
C MET A 676 7.74 -7.38 12.96
N GLY A 677 7.06 -8.45 12.53
CA GLY A 677 6.89 -8.77 11.11
C GLY A 677 6.11 -7.70 10.33
N ARG A 678 5.03 -7.17 10.92
CA ARG A 678 4.23 -6.07 10.33
C ARG A 678 5.08 -4.81 10.20
N HIS A 679 5.85 -4.46 11.24
CA HIS A 679 6.74 -3.32 11.23
C HIS A 679 7.81 -3.45 10.14
N ALA A 680 8.49 -4.59 10.07
CA ALA A 680 9.49 -4.84 9.03
C ALA A 680 8.90 -4.77 7.61
N ARG A 681 7.70 -5.33 7.41
CA ARG A 681 7.03 -5.23 6.10
C ARG A 681 6.64 -3.81 5.74
N GLN A 682 6.16 -3.00 6.69
CA GLN A 682 5.79 -1.60 6.45
C GLN A 682 6.96 -0.75 5.97
N HIS A 683 8.17 -1.04 6.46
CA HIS A 683 9.39 -0.30 6.09
C HIS A 683 10.07 -0.87 4.83
N PHE A 684 9.65 -2.02 4.31
CA PHE A 684 10.23 -2.60 3.11
C PHE A 684 9.62 -2.01 1.83
N SER A 685 10.46 -1.32 1.05
CA SER A 685 10.10 -0.67 -0.21
C SER A 685 10.33 -1.55 -1.45
N GLY A 686 11.07 -2.66 -1.31
CA GLY A 686 11.37 -3.58 -2.40
C GLY A 686 10.15 -4.38 -2.90
N THR A 687 10.40 -5.27 -3.86
CA THR A 687 9.35 -6.09 -4.47
C THR A 687 9.15 -7.38 -3.67
N VAL A 688 7.91 -7.68 -3.31
CA VAL A 688 7.54 -8.88 -2.54
C VAL A 688 6.75 -9.85 -3.42
N PHE A 689 7.24 -11.07 -3.49
CA PHE A 689 6.62 -12.21 -4.14
C PHE A 689 6.01 -13.14 -3.07
N GLY A 690 4.73 -13.47 -3.21
CA GLY A 690 4.04 -14.46 -2.39
C GLY A 690 3.81 -15.74 -3.18
N VAL A 691 4.22 -16.90 -2.66
CA VAL A 691 4.10 -18.17 -3.38
C VAL A 691 3.20 -19.15 -2.63
N THR A 692 2.16 -19.64 -3.29
CA THR A 692 1.29 -20.69 -2.75
C THR A 692 0.96 -21.76 -3.78
N GLY A 693 0.29 -22.83 -3.33
CA GLY A 693 -0.10 -23.99 -4.15
C GLY A 693 -0.08 -25.30 -3.36
N SER A 694 -0.57 -26.38 -3.96
CA SER A 694 -0.57 -27.72 -3.35
C SER A 694 0.81 -28.40 -3.43
N PHE A 695 1.61 -28.07 -4.43
CA PHE A 695 2.98 -28.58 -4.65
C PHE A 695 3.88 -27.47 -5.22
N GLY A 696 5.18 -27.70 -5.39
CA GLY A 696 6.10 -26.76 -6.06
C GLY A 696 6.46 -25.47 -5.30
N LYS A 697 5.75 -25.10 -4.22
CA LYS A 697 5.97 -23.85 -3.46
C LYS A 697 7.43 -23.57 -3.10
N THR A 698 8.05 -24.47 -2.32
CA THR A 698 9.42 -24.30 -1.83
C THR A 698 10.42 -24.24 -2.98
N THR A 699 10.22 -25.06 -4.01
CA THR A 699 11.04 -25.06 -5.22
C THR A 699 10.92 -23.74 -5.98
N VAL A 700 9.71 -23.22 -6.17
CA VAL A 700 9.49 -21.93 -6.83
C VAL A 700 10.05 -20.77 -6.02
N VAL A 701 9.93 -20.78 -4.69
CA VAL A 701 10.59 -19.78 -3.81
C VAL A 701 12.10 -19.78 -4.02
N ALA A 702 12.73 -20.96 -4.00
CA ALA A 702 14.17 -21.09 -4.16
C ALA A 702 14.64 -20.73 -5.58
N MET A 703 13.91 -21.15 -6.63
CA MET A 703 14.20 -20.78 -8.02
C MET A 703 14.04 -19.29 -8.26
N LEU A 704 12.95 -18.69 -7.76
CA LEU A 704 12.68 -17.27 -7.91
C LEU A 704 13.73 -16.44 -7.16
N ALA A 705 14.12 -16.84 -5.95
CA ALA A 705 15.18 -16.19 -5.22
C ALA A 705 16.54 -16.32 -5.94
N GLN A 706 16.85 -17.48 -6.52
CA GLN A 706 18.06 -17.69 -7.31
C GLN A 706 18.06 -16.83 -8.58
N ALA A 707 16.94 -16.75 -9.30
CA ALA A 707 16.81 -15.94 -10.50
C ALA A 707 16.96 -14.43 -10.19
N LEU A 708 16.32 -13.96 -9.12
CA LEU A 708 16.29 -12.55 -8.72
C LEU A 708 17.65 -12.01 -8.29
N LYS A 709 18.59 -12.88 -7.86
CA LYS A 709 19.98 -12.49 -7.56
C LYS A 709 20.69 -11.78 -8.71
N HIS A 710 20.21 -11.96 -9.95
CA HIS A 710 20.72 -11.20 -11.09
C HIS A 710 20.57 -9.68 -10.88
N TRP A 711 19.48 -9.24 -10.25
CA TRP A 711 19.17 -7.82 -10.08
C TRP A 711 19.55 -7.27 -8.71
N GLY A 712 19.62 -8.10 -7.66
CA GLY A 712 20.00 -7.64 -6.33
C GLY A 712 19.85 -8.70 -5.25
N GLU A 713 20.11 -8.31 -3.99
CA GLU A 713 19.98 -9.22 -2.85
C GLU A 713 18.52 -9.65 -2.63
N VAL A 714 18.34 -10.88 -2.16
CA VAL A 714 17.00 -11.49 -2.03
C VAL A 714 16.81 -12.07 -0.63
N GLY A 715 15.81 -11.55 0.08
CA GLY A 715 15.27 -12.20 1.27
C GLY A 715 14.30 -13.31 0.87
N GLN A 716 14.36 -14.47 1.53
CA GLN A 716 13.41 -15.57 1.26
C GLN A 716 12.99 -16.28 2.54
N THR A 717 11.88 -17.01 2.49
CA THR A 717 11.44 -17.84 3.62
C THR A 717 12.53 -18.84 4.03
N GLU A 718 12.93 -18.79 5.30
CA GLU A 718 13.77 -19.77 5.96
C GLU A 718 12.92 -20.97 6.43
N ALA A 719 13.42 -22.18 6.18
CA ALA A 719 12.78 -23.44 6.57
C ALA A 719 11.31 -23.57 6.08
N ASN A 720 10.43 -24.17 6.87
CA ASN A 720 9.00 -24.35 6.57
C ASN A 720 8.11 -23.27 7.24
N ALA A 721 8.67 -22.08 7.48
CA ALA A 721 8.02 -21.01 8.23
C ALA A 721 7.03 -20.21 7.37
N ASN A 722 5.97 -20.88 6.92
CA ASN A 722 5.01 -20.43 5.91
C ASN A 722 3.59 -20.14 6.48
N LEU A 723 3.43 -20.19 7.80
CA LEU A 723 2.26 -19.76 8.56
C LEU A 723 2.49 -18.35 9.17
N PRO A 724 1.46 -17.64 9.68
CA PRO A 724 1.59 -16.22 10.03
C PRO A 724 2.79 -15.87 10.92
N HIS A 725 3.02 -16.63 11.99
CA HIS A 725 4.15 -16.41 12.90
C HIS A 725 5.49 -16.68 12.22
N GLY A 726 5.58 -17.75 11.42
CA GLY A 726 6.78 -18.09 10.66
C GLY A 726 7.13 -17.02 9.62
N ILE A 727 6.12 -16.52 8.91
CA ILE A 727 6.26 -15.40 7.97
C ILE A 727 6.72 -14.15 8.71
N ALA A 728 6.10 -13.82 9.86
CA ALA A 728 6.46 -12.64 10.63
C ALA A 728 7.89 -12.70 11.17
N TRP A 729 8.31 -13.86 11.66
CA TRP A 729 9.71 -14.12 12.03
C TRP A 729 10.66 -13.84 10.86
N ASN A 730 10.36 -14.39 9.68
CA ASN A 730 11.17 -14.17 8.48
C ASN A 730 11.26 -12.68 8.12
N LEU A 731 10.11 -12.00 8.00
CA LEU A 731 10.04 -10.57 7.69
C LEU A 731 10.87 -9.72 8.66
N ALA A 732 10.78 -10.03 9.96
CA ALA A 732 11.51 -9.32 11.00
C ALA A 732 13.02 -9.61 11.02
N SER A 733 13.51 -10.58 10.23
CA SER A 733 14.89 -11.06 10.27
C SER A 733 15.60 -11.04 8.90
N MET A 734 14.97 -10.44 7.88
CA MET A 734 15.56 -10.20 6.55
C MET A 734 16.30 -8.86 6.51
N THR A 735 17.47 -8.84 5.88
CA THR A 735 18.40 -7.70 5.82
C THR A 735 18.05 -6.70 4.71
N GLU A 736 18.62 -5.49 4.79
CA GLU A 736 18.27 -4.33 3.93
C GLU A 736 19.19 -3.94 2.76
N PRO A 737 20.12 -4.76 2.24
CA PRO A 737 20.44 -4.64 0.82
C PRO A 737 19.40 -5.36 -0.06
N ALA A 738 18.46 -6.13 0.52
CA ALA A 738 17.51 -6.92 -0.26
C ALA A 738 16.57 -6.05 -1.10
N GLU A 739 16.60 -6.23 -2.41
CA GLU A 739 15.67 -5.57 -3.35
C GLU A 739 14.36 -6.36 -3.49
N PHE A 740 14.44 -7.67 -3.18
CA PHE A 740 13.36 -8.60 -3.37
C PHE A 740 13.12 -9.45 -2.12
N TRP A 741 11.86 -9.70 -1.80
CA TRP A 741 11.46 -10.71 -0.82
C TRP A 741 10.60 -11.79 -1.47
N VAL A 742 10.93 -13.06 -1.24
CA VAL A 742 10.19 -14.21 -1.79
C VAL A 742 9.68 -15.09 -0.64
N LEU A 743 8.37 -15.09 -0.45
CA LEU A 743 7.74 -15.65 0.75
C LEU A 743 6.83 -16.83 0.41
N GLU A 744 7.09 -17.98 1.02
CA GLU A 744 6.19 -19.14 0.97
C GLU A 744 4.97 -18.91 1.87
N MET A 745 3.77 -19.14 1.35
CA MET A 745 2.50 -18.94 2.06
C MET A 745 1.65 -20.21 2.05
N ALA A 746 1.50 -20.83 3.22
CA ALA A 746 0.63 -21.98 3.41
C ALA A 746 -0.84 -21.56 3.56
N VAL A 747 -1.75 -22.50 3.29
CA VAL A 747 -3.20 -22.24 3.21
C VAL A 747 -3.87 -21.99 4.57
N GLY A 748 -3.26 -22.44 5.67
CA GLY A 748 -3.91 -22.51 6.99
C GLY A 748 -4.60 -21.22 7.46
N ARG A 749 -3.96 -20.06 7.27
CA ARG A 749 -4.55 -18.74 7.55
C ARG A 749 -4.22 -17.73 6.43
N MET A 750 -4.62 -18.08 5.21
CA MET A 750 -4.23 -17.31 4.02
C MET A 750 -4.59 -15.81 4.04
N PRO A 751 -5.78 -15.37 4.53
CA PRO A 751 -6.06 -13.92 4.64
C PRO A 751 -5.07 -13.18 5.55
N ILE A 752 -4.67 -13.79 6.67
CA ILE A 752 -3.67 -13.20 7.58
C ILE A 752 -2.30 -13.18 6.92
N ASN A 753 -1.92 -14.27 6.24
CA ASN A 753 -0.68 -14.31 5.47
C ASN A 753 -0.66 -13.19 4.41
N SER A 754 -1.75 -13.03 3.65
CA SER A 754 -1.88 -11.98 2.64
C SER A 754 -1.75 -10.59 3.24
N ALA A 755 -2.44 -10.31 4.35
CA ALA A 755 -2.37 -9.02 5.05
C ALA A 755 -0.97 -8.71 5.63
N LEU A 756 -0.28 -9.75 6.10
CA LEU A 756 1.07 -9.64 6.64
C LEU A 756 2.11 -9.41 5.53
N VAL A 757 2.02 -10.17 4.43
CA VAL A 757 2.99 -10.15 3.33
C VAL A 757 2.75 -9.00 2.36
N ARG A 758 1.50 -8.67 2.05
CA ARG A 758 1.10 -7.70 1.00
C ARG A 758 1.94 -7.85 -0.27
N PRO A 759 1.84 -9.01 -0.96
CA PRO A 759 2.67 -9.29 -2.12
C PRO A 759 2.29 -8.39 -3.29
N GLN A 760 3.27 -7.98 -4.10
CA GLN A 760 3.04 -7.31 -5.39
C GLN A 760 2.83 -8.32 -6.51
N VAL A 761 3.43 -9.51 -6.39
CA VAL A 761 3.25 -10.64 -7.30
C VAL A 761 2.89 -11.87 -6.46
N ALA A 762 1.76 -12.51 -6.76
CA ALA A 762 1.35 -13.75 -6.11
C ALA A 762 1.38 -14.91 -7.12
N VAL A 763 2.16 -15.94 -6.82
CA VAL A 763 2.30 -17.14 -7.65
C VAL A 763 1.48 -18.28 -7.07
N VAL A 764 0.59 -18.84 -7.87
CA VAL A 764 -0.15 -20.07 -7.56
C VAL A 764 0.41 -21.19 -8.43
N THR A 765 1.24 -22.03 -7.83
CA THR A 765 2.00 -23.08 -8.55
C THR A 765 1.12 -24.21 -9.09
N GLY A 766 -0.06 -24.42 -8.50
CA GLY A 766 -1.02 -25.44 -8.91
C GLY A 766 -1.89 -25.95 -7.76
N ILE A 767 -2.95 -26.70 -8.11
CA ILE A 767 -3.93 -27.27 -7.19
C ILE A 767 -4.05 -28.77 -7.38
N ALA A 768 -3.96 -29.50 -6.28
CA ALA A 768 -4.18 -30.94 -6.17
C ALA A 768 -4.70 -31.29 -4.76
N PRO A 769 -5.34 -32.46 -4.58
CA PRO A 769 -5.73 -32.98 -3.28
C PRO A 769 -4.57 -32.94 -2.28
N ALA A 770 -4.68 -32.13 -1.23
CA ALA A 770 -3.72 -32.01 -0.15
C ALA A 770 -4.42 -31.34 1.04
N HIS A 771 -4.15 -31.78 2.27
CA HIS A 771 -4.77 -31.23 3.49
C HIS A 771 -6.31 -31.27 3.46
N LEU A 772 -6.89 -32.25 2.75
CA LEU A 772 -8.35 -32.37 2.59
C LEU A 772 -9.04 -32.69 3.92
N GLU A 773 -8.36 -33.36 4.85
CA GLU A 773 -8.85 -33.58 6.21
C GLU A 773 -9.28 -32.28 6.90
N TYR A 774 -8.56 -31.18 6.66
CA TYR A 774 -8.83 -29.87 7.26
C TYR A 774 -9.69 -28.93 6.39
N HIS A 775 -9.85 -29.25 5.11
CA HIS A 775 -10.43 -28.34 4.12
C HIS A 775 -11.64 -28.91 3.38
N GLY A 776 -11.93 -30.20 3.56
CA GLY A 776 -13.04 -30.91 2.94
C GLY A 776 -12.76 -31.19 1.47
N THR A 777 -13.19 -30.28 0.60
CA THR A 777 -13.16 -30.46 -0.86
C THR A 777 -11.98 -29.75 -1.51
N LEU A 778 -11.63 -30.19 -2.73
CA LEU A 778 -10.61 -29.54 -3.54
C LEU A 778 -11.00 -28.09 -3.92
N GLU A 779 -12.29 -27.84 -4.16
CA GLU A 779 -12.83 -26.50 -4.38
C GLU A 779 -12.64 -25.59 -3.16
N ASN A 780 -12.92 -26.09 -1.95
CA ASN A 780 -12.70 -25.32 -0.71
C ASN A 780 -11.21 -25.01 -0.50
N LEU A 781 -10.32 -25.95 -0.84
CA LEU A 781 -8.88 -25.72 -0.84
C LEU A 781 -8.49 -24.60 -1.82
N ALA A 782 -9.07 -24.62 -3.04
CA ALA A 782 -8.86 -23.58 -4.04
C ALA A 782 -9.34 -22.21 -3.54
N ARG A 783 -10.55 -22.11 -3.00
CA ARG A 783 -11.10 -20.86 -2.39
C ARG A 783 -10.23 -20.33 -1.25
N LYS A 784 -9.72 -21.21 -0.37
CA LYS A 784 -8.85 -20.79 0.73
C LYS A 784 -7.48 -20.31 0.22
N LYS A 785 -6.94 -20.91 -0.83
CA LYS A 785 -5.65 -20.48 -1.43
C LYS A 785 -5.79 -19.19 -2.24
N SER A 786 -6.91 -18.98 -2.94
CA SER A 786 -7.15 -17.74 -3.71
C SER A 786 -7.22 -16.50 -2.82
N ALA A 787 -7.49 -16.66 -1.52
CA ALA A 787 -7.39 -15.59 -0.53
C ALA A 787 -5.97 -15.00 -0.39
N ILE A 788 -4.95 -15.56 -1.05
CA ILE A 788 -3.63 -14.91 -1.19
C ILE A 788 -3.74 -13.52 -1.82
N PHE A 789 -4.75 -13.30 -2.67
CA PHE A 789 -5.00 -12.02 -3.34
C PHE A 789 -5.68 -10.97 -2.45
N ALA A 790 -6.23 -11.36 -1.30
CA ALA A 790 -7.17 -10.54 -0.52
C ALA A 790 -6.59 -9.19 -0.06
N SER A 791 -5.29 -9.11 0.22
CA SER A 791 -4.61 -7.89 0.66
C SER A 791 -3.57 -7.38 -0.33
N MET A 792 -3.63 -7.85 -1.59
CA MET A 792 -2.81 -7.30 -2.67
C MET A 792 -3.35 -5.93 -3.10
N ALA A 793 -2.45 -5.04 -3.51
CA ALA A 793 -2.85 -3.75 -4.07
C ALA A 793 -3.42 -3.92 -5.50
N PRO A 794 -4.47 -3.16 -5.88
CA PRO A 794 -4.94 -3.12 -7.26
C PRO A 794 -3.79 -2.81 -8.24
N GLY A 795 -3.76 -3.50 -9.37
CA GLY A 795 -2.67 -3.45 -10.36
C GLY A 795 -1.47 -4.34 -10.04
N GLY A 796 -1.49 -5.11 -8.93
CA GLY A 796 -0.56 -6.21 -8.70
C GLY A 796 -0.79 -7.38 -9.67
N HIS A 797 0.04 -8.43 -9.58
CA HIS A 797 0.00 -9.54 -10.55
C HIS A 797 -0.28 -10.89 -9.89
N ALA A 798 -1.22 -11.64 -10.47
CA ALA A 798 -1.48 -13.04 -10.15
C ALA A 798 -0.86 -13.93 -11.24
N VAL A 799 0.10 -14.78 -10.86
CA VAL A 799 0.74 -15.75 -11.75
C VAL A 799 0.10 -17.11 -11.53
N LEU A 800 -0.60 -17.63 -12.53
CA LEU A 800 -1.48 -18.79 -12.39
C LEU A 800 -1.09 -19.92 -13.35
N CYS A 801 -1.04 -21.15 -12.86
CA CYS A 801 -0.91 -22.32 -13.72
C CYS A 801 -2.21 -22.52 -14.52
N ARG A 802 -2.19 -22.36 -15.84
CA ARG A 802 -3.38 -22.48 -16.70
C ARG A 802 -3.95 -23.89 -16.73
N ASP A 803 -3.10 -24.91 -16.55
CA ASP A 803 -3.48 -26.32 -16.58
C ASP A 803 -4.12 -26.80 -15.26
N MET A 804 -4.18 -25.96 -14.22
CA MET A 804 -4.65 -26.39 -12.90
C MET A 804 -6.18 -26.48 -12.83
N PRO A 805 -6.73 -27.44 -12.06
CA PRO A 805 -8.16 -27.45 -11.77
C PRO A 805 -8.54 -26.18 -10.99
N TYR A 806 -9.76 -25.68 -11.22
CA TYR A 806 -10.27 -24.44 -10.64
C TYR A 806 -9.47 -23.18 -11.05
N TYR A 807 -8.78 -23.19 -12.19
CA TYR A 807 -8.13 -21.98 -12.73
C TYR A 807 -9.06 -20.76 -12.73
N GLU A 808 -10.28 -20.91 -13.25
CA GLU A 808 -11.28 -19.84 -13.32
C GLU A 808 -11.57 -19.21 -11.96
N LEU A 809 -11.64 -20.03 -10.90
CA LEU A 809 -11.86 -19.54 -9.53
C LEU A 809 -10.73 -18.60 -9.07
N PHE A 810 -9.49 -18.91 -9.44
CA PHE A 810 -8.35 -18.04 -9.15
C PHE A 810 -8.34 -16.80 -10.04
N ALA A 811 -8.69 -16.93 -11.31
CA ALA A 811 -8.79 -15.81 -12.24
C ALA A 811 -9.87 -14.80 -11.79
N GLU A 812 -11.06 -15.29 -11.42
CA GLU A 812 -12.15 -14.48 -10.85
C GLU A 812 -11.71 -13.80 -9.54
N ALA A 813 -11.06 -14.53 -8.63
CA ALA A 813 -10.57 -13.94 -7.38
C ALA A 813 -9.51 -12.85 -7.63
N ALA A 814 -8.64 -13.03 -8.63
CA ALA A 814 -7.67 -12.02 -9.04
C ALA A 814 -8.35 -10.80 -9.70
N GLU A 815 -9.40 -11.01 -10.50
CA GLU A 815 -10.20 -9.94 -11.10
C GLU A 815 -10.93 -9.10 -10.04
N VAL A 816 -11.57 -9.75 -9.06
CA VAL A 816 -12.20 -9.08 -7.91
C VAL A 816 -11.18 -8.22 -7.15
N ALA A 817 -9.96 -8.72 -6.99
CA ALA A 817 -8.85 -7.98 -6.40
C ALA A 817 -8.23 -6.92 -7.34
N ARG A 818 -8.70 -6.81 -8.59
CA ARG A 818 -8.20 -5.92 -9.65
C ARG A 818 -6.73 -6.13 -9.97
N LEU A 819 -6.33 -7.39 -10.09
CA LEU A 819 -4.98 -7.80 -10.43
C LEU A 819 -4.85 -8.13 -11.92
N HIS A 820 -3.64 -8.03 -12.43
CA HIS A 820 -3.27 -8.55 -13.75
C HIS A 820 -2.96 -10.04 -13.65
N VAL A 821 -3.63 -10.86 -14.45
CA VAL A 821 -3.36 -12.30 -14.52
C VAL A 821 -2.30 -12.55 -15.59
N ILE A 822 -1.25 -13.28 -15.23
CA ILE A 822 -0.30 -13.89 -16.17
C ILE A 822 -0.36 -15.40 -15.95
N SER A 823 -0.51 -16.13 -17.04
CA SER A 823 -0.68 -17.57 -17.00
C SER A 823 0.55 -18.31 -17.52
N PHE A 824 0.84 -19.46 -16.93
CA PHE A 824 1.89 -20.36 -17.39
C PHE A 824 1.37 -21.79 -17.49
N GLY A 825 1.96 -22.61 -18.36
CA GLY A 825 1.52 -23.99 -18.51
C GLY A 825 1.77 -24.58 -19.88
N GLU A 826 1.10 -25.68 -20.19
CA GLU A 826 1.07 -26.30 -21.52
C GLU A 826 -0.14 -25.86 -22.35
N HIS A 827 -1.18 -25.37 -21.66
CA HIS A 827 -2.39 -24.88 -22.29
C HIS A 827 -2.09 -23.92 -23.44
N SER A 828 -2.85 -24.04 -24.53
CA SER A 828 -2.63 -23.25 -25.75
C SER A 828 -2.73 -21.73 -25.52
N GLU A 829 -3.51 -21.33 -24.52
CA GLU A 829 -3.76 -19.94 -24.10
C GLU A 829 -2.86 -19.47 -22.94
N ALA A 830 -1.89 -20.27 -22.50
CA ALA A 830 -0.95 -19.83 -21.48
C ALA A 830 -0.03 -18.72 -22.05
N ASP A 831 0.16 -17.64 -21.29
CA ASP A 831 1.04 -16.52 -21.69
C ASP A 831 2.50 -16.95 -21.79
N LEU A 832 2.91 -17.83 -20.87
CA LEU A 832 4.17 -18.58 -20.93
C LEU A 832 3.83 -20.05 -21.16
N ARG A 833 4.05 -20.51 -22.40
CA ARG A 833 3.65 -21.85 -22.83
C ARG A 833 4.85 -22.77 -23.00
N LEU A 834 4.82 -23.92 -22.32
CA LEU A 834 5.76 -25.02 -22.54
C LEU A 834 5.42 -25.70 -23.88
N LEU A 835 6.38 -25.79 -24.79
CA LEU A 835 6.21 -26.44 -26.10
C LEU A 835 6.81 -27.84 -26.12
N ASP A 836 8.05 -27.97 -25.65
CA ASP A 836 8.80 -29.21 -25.62
C ASP A 836 9.77 -29.19 -24.44
N TRP A 837 10.14 -30.36 -23.94
CA TRP A 837 11.12 -30.50 -22.89
C TRP A 837 11.83 -31.85 -23.01
N ARG A 838 13.09 -31.90 -22.58
CA ARG A 838 13.90 -33.13 -22.60
C ARG A 838 14.62 -33.28 -21.28
N SER A 839 14.44 -34.45 -20.66
CA SER A 839 15.19 -34.84 -19.46
C SER A 839 16.51 -35.48 -19.86
N GLU A 840 17.61 -34.98 -19.32
CA GLU A 840 18.93 -35.60 -19.43
C GLU A 840 19.36 -36.15 -18.05
N GLN A 841 20.64 -36.53 -17.89
CA GLN A 841 21.14 -37.14 -16.65
C GLN A 841 20.92 -36.29 -15.41
N THR A 842 21.19 -34.98 -15.48
CA THR A 842 21.06 -34.06 -14.32
C THR A 842 20.32 -32.77 -14.66
N GLN A 843 19.97 -32.58 -15.94
CA GLN A 843 19.38 -31.34 -16.42
C GLN A 843 18.10 -31.59 -17.22
N VAL A 844 17.28 -30.56 -17.33
CA VAL A 844 16.13 -30.49 -18.23
C VAL A 844 16.33 -29.34 -19.20
N THR A 845 16.22 -29.62 -20.50
CA THR A 845 16.16 -28.59 -21.54
C THR A 845 14.70 -28.28 -21.82
N VAL A 846 14.39 -26.99 -21.92
CA VAL A 846 13.03 -26.46 -22.05
C VAL A 846 12.95 -25.59 -23.29
N ASN A 847 11.97 -25.88 -24.13
CA ASN A 847 11.55 -25.02 -25.23
C ASN A 847 10.16 -24.47 -24.90
N ALA A 848 10.06 -23.16 -24.75
CA ALA A 848 8.83 -22.46 -24.38
C ALA A 848 8.58 -21.27 -25.32
N VAL A 849 7.43 -20.64 -25.15
CA VAL A 849 7.10 -19.35 -25.78
C VAL A 849 6.63 -18.38 -24.72
N ILE A 850 7.11 -17.14 -24.80
CA ILE A 850 6.66 -16.01 -23.99
C ILE A 850 6.29 -14.86 -24.91
N ALA A 851 5.07 -14.32 -24.76
CA ALA A 851 4.57 -13.22 -25.60
C ALA A 851 4.74 -13.46 -27.13
N GLY A 852 4.63 -14.72 -27.58
CA GLY A 852 4.79 -15.12 -28.98
C GLY A 852 6.25 -15.30 -29.46
N GLN A 853 7.24 -15.06 -28.59
CA GLN A 853 8.67 -15.27 -28.89
C GLN A 853 9.17 -16.60 -28.32
N PRO A 854 10.05 -17.33 -29.04
CA PRO A 854 10.65 -18.56 -28.54
C PRO A 854 11.60 -18.28 -27.37
N LEU A 855 11.54 -19.13 -26.35
CA LEU A 855 12.35 -19.07 -25.14
C LEU A 855 12.93 -20.46 -24.86
N ASN A 856 14.24 -20.61 -25.00
CA ASN A 856 14.93 -21.88 -24.79
C ASN A 856 15.93 -21.74 -23.65
N PHE A 857 15.92 -22.67 -22.69
CA PHE A 857 16.85 -22.68 -21.56
C PHE A 857 17.04 -24.09 -21.00
N SER A 858 18.03 -24.25 -20.14
CA SER A 858 18.25 -25.48 -19.38
C SER A 858 18.29 -25.19 -17.88
N LEU A 859 17.98 -26.22 -17.09
CA LEU A 859 17.96 -26.17 -15.62
C LEU A 859 18.64 -27.41 -15.08
N GLN A 860 19.51 -27.29 -14.07
CA GLN A 860 20.16 -28.43 -13.38
C GLN A 860 19.20 -29.19 -12.44
N ALA A 861 18.00 -29.49 -12.92
CA ALA A 861 16.98 -30.27 -12.26
C ALA A 861 16.29 -31.19 -13.27
N ARG A 862 15.44 -32.10 -12.79
CA ARG A 862 14.87 -33.16 -13.63
C ARG A 862 13.36 -33.18 -13.65
N GLY A 863 12.84 -33.60 -14.80
CA GLY A 863 11.43 -33.83 -15.01
C GLY A 863 10.63 -32.58 -15.36
N LYS A 864 9.51 -32.81 -16.05
CA LYS A 864 8.58 -31.78 -16.52
C LYS A 864 8.10 -30.81 -15.45
N HIS A 865 7.87 -31.30 -14.23
CA HIS A 865 7.38 -30.48 -13.13
C HIS A 865 8.40 -29.40 -12.71
N MET A 866 9.70 -29.64 -12.90
CA MET A 866 10.74 -28.62 -12.71
C MET A 866 10.72 -27.59 -13.83
N ALA A 867 10.49 -28.00 -15.07
CA ALA A 867 10.29 -27.07 -16.19
C ALA A 867 9.07 -26.15 -15.94
N LEU A 868 7.93 -26.70 -15.50
CA LEU A 868 6.74 -25.90 -15.18
C LEU A 868 6.97 -24.94 -14.00
N ASN A 869 7.70 -25.36 -12.96
CA ASN A 869 8.10 -24.45 -11.88
C ASN A 869 8.99 -23.31 -12.39
N ALA A 870 9.92 -23.61 -13.30
CA ALA A 870 10.74 -22.58 -13.95
C ALA A 870 9.88 -21.61 -14.78
N LEU A 871 8.89 -22.10 -15.54
CA LEU A 871 7.96 -21.21 -16.25
C LEU A 871 7.16 -20.31 -15.28
N ALA A 872 6.75 -20.82 -14.11
CA ALA A 872 6.09 -20.01 -13.09
C ALA A 872 6.99 -18.86 -12.59
N VAL A 873 8.29 -19.14 -12.43
CA VAL A 873 9.31 -18.16 -12.04
C VAL A 873 9.47 -17.10 -13.12
N LEU A 874 9.67 -17.52 -14.37
CA LEU A 874 9.84 -16.62 -15.51
C LEU A 874 8.58 -15.76 -15.74
N ALA A 875 7.40 -16.32 -15.50
CA ALA A 875 6.13 -15.57 -15.53
C ALA A 875 6.07 -14.52 -14.42
N ALA A 876 6.56 -14.83 -13.21
CA ALA A 876 6.63 -13.87 -12.11
C ALA A 876 7.64 -12.74 -12.36
N LEU A 877 8.77 -13.03 -13.01
CA LEU A 877 9.74 -12.01 -13.43
C LEU A 877 9.12 -11.09 -14.50
N SER A 878 8.51 -11.69 -15.53
CA SER A 878 7.80 -10.95 -16.59
C SER A 878 6.68 -10.07 -16.03
N ALA A 879 5.92 -10.56 -15.05
CA ALA A 879 4.89 -9.81 -14.36
C ALA A 879 5.41 -8.52 -13.71
N ARG A 880 6.66 -8.51 -13.26
CA ARG A 880 7.28 -7.32 -12.68
C ARG A 880 7.93 -6.39 -13.70
N GLY A 881 7.98 -6.80 -14.97
CA GLY A 881 8.68 -6.12 -16.05
C GLY A 881 10.18 -6.38 -16.06
N LEU A 882 10.65 -7.44 -15.41
CA LEU A 882 12.05 -7.86 -15.45
C LEU A 882 12.32 -8.65 -16.75
N VAL A 883 13.50 -8.44 -17.34
CA VAL A 883 13.90 -9.09 -18.60
C VAL A 883 14.22 -10.55 -18.32
N VAL A 884 13.36 -11.45 -18.80
CA VAL A 884 13.39 -12.88 -18.46
C VAL A 884 14.70 -13.54 -18.88
N GLU A 885 15.26 -13.13 -20.02
CA GLU A 885 16.50 -13.64 -20.61
C GLU A 885 17.71 -13.45 -19.68
N GLN A 886 17.73 -12.35 -18.90
CA GLN A 886 18.82 -12.03 -17.98
C GLN A 886 18.88 -12.98 -16.77
N ALA A 887 17.74 -13.57 -16.39
CA ALA A 887 17.67 -14.54 -15.30
C ALA A 887 17.99 -15.97 -15.74
N LEU A 888 18.11 -16.26 -17.03
CA LEU A 888 18.24 -17.65 -17.50
C LEU A 888 19.56 -18.27 -17.04
N GLU A 889 20.65 -17.51 -16.99
CA GLU A 889 21.94 -18.00 -16.51
C GLU A 889 21.88 -18.33 -15.00
N THR A 890 21.39 -17.39 -14.18
CA THR A 890 21.30 -17.58 -12.73
C THR A 890 20.32 -18.68 -12.36
N LEU A 891 19.18 -18.75 -13.06
CA LEU A 891 18.19 -19.82 -12.91
C LEU A 891 18.73 -21.17 -13.39
N GLY A 892 19.51 -21.21 -14.48
CA GLY A 892 20.11 -22.43 -15.01
C GLY A 892 21.06 -23.10 -14.00
N ALA A 893 21.70 -22.31 -13.14
CA ALA A 893 22.55 -22.78 -12.04
C ALA A 893 21.77 -23.27 -10.80
N PHE A 894 20.43 -23.23 -10.79
CA PHE A 894 19.62 -23.73 -9.68
C PHE A 894 19.82 -25.23 -9.47
N MET A 895 20.04 -25.62 -8.22
CA MET A 895 20.09 -27.01 -7.78
C MET A 895 18.83 -27.36 -6.97
N PRO A 896 18.25 -28.57 -7.14
CA PRO A 896 17.10 -29.00 -6.35
C PRO A 896 17.36 -28.93 -4.85
N VAL A 897 16.36 -28.44 -4.11
CA VAL A 897 16.39 -28.38 -2.65
C VAL A 897 16.42 -29.80 -2.07
N GLU A 898 17.12 -29.98 -0.95
CA GLU A 898 17.17 -31.26 -0.24
C GLU A 898 15.77 -31.83 0.05
N GLY A 899 15.56 -33.10 -0.26
CA GLY A 899 14.29 -33.80 -0.11
C GLY A 899 13.22 -33.38 -1.13
N ARG A 900 13.58 -32.60 -2.16
CA ARG A 900 12.70 -32.10 -3.23
C ARG A 900 13.17 -32.53 -4.62
N GLY A 901 13.60 -33.78 -4.75
CA GLY A 901 14.07 -34.37 -6.00
C GLY A 901 15.56 -34.19 -6.26
N ASN A 902 16.36 -33.87 -5.24
CA ASN A 902 17.81 -33.85 -5.39
C ASN A 902 18.34 -35.27 -5.63
N THR A 903 19.31 -35.40 -6.54
CA THR A 903 19.94 -36.68 -6.89
C THR A 903 21.30 -36.79 -6.21
N LEU A 904 21.55 -37.90 -5.54
CA LEU A 904 22.80 -38.20 -4.83
C LEU A 904 23.38 -39.52 -5.36
N SER A 905 24.67 -39.55 -5.64
CA SER A 905 25.36 -40.79 -5.99
C SER A 905 25.76 -41.51 -4.70
N ILE A 906 25.27 -42.72 -4.49
CA ILE A 906 25.49 -43.51 -3.28
C ILE A 906 26.36 -44.72 -3.58
N SER A 907 27.44 -44.88 -2.83
CA SER A 907 28.34 -46.03 -2.92
C SER A 907 27.64 -47.33 -2.48
N CYS A 908 27.81 -48.40 -3.26
CA CYS A 908 27.31 -49.73 -2.94
C CYS A 908 28.32 -50.81 -3.34
N THR A 909 28.13 -52.05 -2.88
CA THR A 909 29.03 -53.16 -3.22
C THR A 909 29.03 -53.37 -4.74
N GLY A 910 30.17 -53.15 -5.39
CA GLY A 910 30.34 -53.31 -6.84
C GLY A 910 30.10 -52.05 -7.69
N GLY A 911 29.86 -50.88 -7.10
CA GLY A 911 29.73 -49.62 -7.84
C GLY A 911 28.96 -48.53 -7.09
N HIS A 912 28.14 -47.77 -7.81
CA HIS A 912 27.28 -46.73 -7.25
C HIS A 912 25.87 -46.80 -7.84
N PHE A 913 24.89 -46.31 -7.10
CA PHE A 913 23.52 -46.08 -7.58
C PHE A 913 23.13 -44.61 -7.38
N GLN A 914 22.10 -44.15 -8.09
CA GLN A 914 21.60 -42.79 -8.01
C GLN A 914 20.35 -42.74 -7.13
N LEU A 915 20.40 -42.00 -6.02
CA LEU A 915 19.29 -41.79 -5.10
C LEU A 915 18.60 -40.45 -5.43
N ILE A 916 17.34 -40.50 -5.85
CA ILE A 916 16.46 -39.33 -5.97
C ILE A 916 15.70 -39.19 -4.64
N ASN A 917 16.10 -38.22 -3.83
CA ASN A 917 15.45 -37.92 -2.55
C ASN A 917 14.30 -36.91 -2.75
N ASP A 918 13.06 -37.40 -2.71
CA ASP A 918 11.84 -36.59 -2.74
C ASP A 918 10.92 -36.93 -1.53
N ALA A 919 11.54 -37.26 -0.40
CA ALA A 919 10.89 -37.77 0.81
C ALA A 919 10.42 -36.68 1.79
N TYR A 920 10.39 -35.40 1.38
CA TYR A 920 9.93 -34.31 2.25
C TYR A 920 8.41 -34.31 2.44
N ASN A 921 7.65 -34.42 1.34
CA ASN A 921 6.19 -34.47 1.38
C ASN A 921 5.62 -35.18 0.14
N ALA A 922 4.41 -35.73 0.26
CA ALA A 922 3.71 -36.38 -0.84
C ALA A 922 2.22 -36.03 -0.87
N ASN A 923 1.70 -35.93 -2.08
CA ASN A 923 0.29 -35.81 -2.41
C ASN A 923 0.06 -36.40 -3.81
N PRO A 924 -1.18 -36.68 -4.24
CA PRO A 924 -1.43 -37.40 -5.49
C PRO A 924 -0.82 -36.72 -6.72
N GLY A 925 -0.84 -35.38 -6.77
CA GLY A 925 -0.23 -34.62 -7.86
C GLY A 925 1.29 -34.76 -7.90
N SER A 926 1.96 -34.56 -6.76
CA SER A 926 3.42 -34.66 -6.68
C SER A 926 3.92 -36.11 -6.84
N MET A 927 3.17 -37.11 -6.37
CA MET A 927 3.50 -38.52 -6.52
C MET A 927 3.46 -38.94 -7.98
N ASN A 928 2.42 -38.56 -8.72
CA ASN A 928 2.34 -38.82 -10.16
C ASN A 928 3.46 -38.11 -10.94
N ALA A 929 3.81 -36.88 -10.58
CA ALA A 929 4.93 -36.18 -11.21
C ALA A 929 6.27 -36.88 -10.99
N ALA A 930 6.51 -37.39 -9.77
CA ALA A 930 7.72 -38.13 -9.42
C ALA A 930 7.79 -39.48 -10.16
N LEU A 931 6.69 -40.24 -10.18
CA LEU A 931 6.60 -41.49 -10.95
C LEU A 931 6.85 -41.28 -12.44
N ARG A 932 6.25 -40.24 -13.04
CA ARG A 932 6.52 -39.90 -14.45
C ARG A 932 8.00 -39.59 -14.68
N SER A 933 8.64 -38.83 -13.77
CA SER A 933 10.07 -38.52 -13.91
C SER A 933 10.98 -39.75 -13.88
N MET A 934 10.52 -40.88 -13.32
CA MET A 934 11.22 -42.16 -13.36
C MET A 934 11.13 -42.86 -14.71
N ILE A 935 10.15 -42.54 -15.55
CA ILE A 935 10.09 -43.03 -16.93
C ILE A 935 11.22 -42.41 -17.75
N ASP A 936 11.55 -41.15 -17.45
CA ASP A 936 12.52 -40.33 -18.18
C ASP A 936 13.95 -40.45 -17.63
N VAL A 937 14.21 -41.39 -16.70
CA VAL A 937 15.59 -41.64 -16.26
C VAL A 937 16.41 -42.23 -17.41
N PRO A 938 17.71 -41.87 -17.52
CA PRO A 938 18.61 -42.40 -18.55
C PRO A 938 19.08 -43.81 -18.17
N ALA A 939 18.13 -44.67 -17.81
CA ALA A 939 18.34 -46.06 -17.46
C ALA A 939 17.13 -46.89 -17.90
N PRO A 940 17.37 -48.12 -18.38
CA PRO A 940 16.29 -49.01 -18.79
C PRO A 940 15.46 -49.45 -17.56
N PRO A 941 14.23 -49.95 -17.75
CA PRO A 941 13.32 -50.28 -16.66
C PRO A 941 13.91 -51.20 -15.58
N GLN A 942 14.82 -52.11 -15.95
CA GLN A 942 15.52 -53.00 -15.02
C GLN A 942 16.47 -52.29 -14.03
N HIS A 943 16.70 -50.98 -14.15
CA HIS A 943 17.49 -50.21 -13.19
C HIS A 943 16.63 -49.22 -12.40
N ARG A 944 15.30 -49.30 -12.48
CA ARG A 944 14.39 -48.37 -11.78
C ARG A 944 13.91 -49.01 -10.49
N VAL A 945 14.13 -48.35 -9.37
CA VAL A 945 13.69 -48.78 -8.04
C VAL A 945 12.89 -47.67 -7.38
N LEU A 946 11.75 -48.01 -6.78
CA LEU A 946 10.85 -47.06 -6.13
C LEU A 946 10.68 -47.42 -4.66
N VAL A 947 10.78 -46.42 -3.77
CA VAL A 947 10.46 -46.54 -2.35
C VAL A 947 9.42 -45.48 -2.02
N LEU A 948 8.16 -45.89 -1.91
CA LEU A 948 7.02 -44.99 -1.77
C LEU A 948 6.36 -45.17 -0.41
N GLY A 949 6.07 -44.07 0.27
CA GLY A 949 5.35 -44.08 1.54
C GLY A 949 4.04 -43.30 1.52
N ASP A 950 3.23 -43.51 2.55
CA ASP A 950 1.87 -42.95 2.66
C ASP A 950 1.79 -41.44 2.34
N MET A 951 0.71 -41.08 1.63
CA MET A 951 0.24 -39.70 1.45
C MET A 951 -0.74 -39.37 2.59
N LEU A 952 -0.31 -38.51 3.52
CA LEU A 952 -1.07 -38.16 4.73
C LEU A 952 -2.03 -36.98 4.48
N GLU A 953 -2.97 -36.78 5.41
CA GLU A 953 -3.91 -35.64 5.44
C GLU A 953 -4.87 -35.54 4.23
N LEU A 954 -5.18 -36.68 3.60
CA LEU A 954 -6.10 -36.77 2.44
C LEU A 954 -7.57 -37.01 2.82
N GLY A 955 -7.89 -37.20 4.11
CA GLY A 955 -9.26 -37.44 4.60
C GLY A 955 -9.81 -38.82 4.20
N ALA A 956 -11.14 -38.93 4.09
CA ALA A 956 -11.84 -40.20 3.86
C ALA A 956 -11.46 -40.90 2.54
N ASP A 957 -11.02 -40.14 1.54
CA ASP A 957 -10.63 -40.66 0.21
C ASP A 957 -9.18 -41.14 0.15
N ALA A 958 -8.43 -41.11 1.26
CA ALA A 958 -7.00 -41.44 1.26
C ALA A 958 -6.69 -42.76 0.55
N GLN A 959 -7.45 -43.83 0.82
CA GLN A 959 -7.22 -45.15 0.21
C GLN A 959 -7.38 -45.14 -1.31
N ARG A 960 -8.39 -44.42 -1.83
CA ARG A 960 -8.65 -44.29 -3.27
C ARG A 960 -7.45 -43.67 -3.97
N TYR A 961 -6.92 -42.57 -3.44
CA TYR A 961 -5.76 -41.90 -4.02
C TYR A 961 -4.49 -42.77 -4.04
N HIS A 962 -4.32 -43.67 -3.06
CA HIS A 962 -3.20 -44.62 -3.09
C HIS A 962 -3.40 -45.68 -4.19
N LEU A 963 -4.61 -46.21 -4.35
CA LEU A 963 -4.92 -47.20 -5.39
C LEU A 963 -4.76 -46.63 -6.82
N GLU A 964 -5.09 -45.35 -7.02
CA GLU A 964 -4.92 -44.66 -8.31
C GLU A 964 -3.45 -44.62 -8.80
N MET A 965 -2.46 -44.87 -7.93
CA MET A 965 -1.05 -44.95 -8.33
C MET A 965 -0.70 -46.21 -9.14
N ALA A 966 -1.57 -47.23 -9.15
CA ALA A 966 -1.31 -48.50 -9.80
C ALA A 966 -0.99 -48.37 -11.30
N GLU A 967 -1.72 -47.51 -12.02
CA GLU A 967 -1.49 -47.28 -13.46
C GLU A 967 -0.11 -46.66 -13.71
N SER A 968 0.25 -45.63 -12.95
CA SER A 968 1.56 -44.99 -13.03
C SER A 968 2.70 -45.96 -12.72
N LEU A 969 2.54 -46.85 -11.72
CA LEU A 969 3.53 -47.87 -11.37
C LEU A 969 3.73 -48.90 -12.49
N ARG A 970 2.65 -49.35 -13.14
CA ARG A 970 2.73 -50.22 -14.31
C ARG A 970 3.46 -49.55 -15.48
N ALA A 971 3.19 -48.27 -15.73
CA ALA A 971 3.83 -47.52 -16.81
C ALA A 971 5.35 -47.33 -16.59
N VAL A 972 5.79 -47.18 -15.34
CA VAL A 972 7.22 -47.08 -15.00
C VAL A 972 7.96 -48.41 -15.23
N ALA A 973 7.26 -49.54 -15.05
CA ALA A 973 7.77 -50.91 -15.11
C ALA A 973 9.08 -51.12 -14.29
N PRO A 974 9.11 -50.74 -13.00
CA PRO A 974 10.33 -50.75 -12.20
C PRO A 974 10.82 -52.19 -11.91
N ARG A 975 12.15 -52.35 -11.79
CA ARG A 975 12.78 -53.59 -11.30
C ARG A 975 12.26 -53.98 -9.92
N HIS A 976 11.97 -52.99 -9.08
CA HIS A 976 11.56 -53.22 -7.71
C HIS A 976 10.77 -52.05 -7.14
N VAL A 977 9.71 -52.36 -6.38
CA VAL A 977 8.88 -51.38 -5.67
C VAL A 977 8.81 -51.74 -4.19
N VAL A 978 9.09 -50.77 -3.34
CA VAL A 978 8.94 -50.86 -1.89
C VAL A 978 7.85 -49.89 -1.48
N LEU A 979 6.78 -50.42 -0.90
CA LEU A 979 5.65 -49.66 -0.41
C LEU A 979 5.66 -49.64 1.13
N CYS A 980 5.56 -48.46 1.73
CA CYS A 980 5.74 -48.30 3.17
C CYS A 980 4.61 -47.48 3.81
N GLY A 981 3.90 -48.10 4.74
CA GLY A 981 2.80 -47.47 5.48
C GLY A 981 1.48 -48.21 5.30
N PRO A 982 0.55 -48.08 6.27
CA PRO A 982 -0.73 -48.78 6.25
C PRO A 982 -1.59 -48.47 5.01
N LEU A 983 -1.60 -47.23 4.51
CA LEU A 983 -2.46 -46.86 3.36
C LEU A 983 -1.96 -47.44 2.04
N MET A 984 -0.67 -47.79 1.96
CA MET A 984 -0.08 -48.47 0.81
C MET A 984 -0.44 -49.95 0.70
N HIS A 985 -0.98 -50.59 1.75
CA HIS A 985 -1.22 -52.04 1.77
C HIS A 985 -2.21 -52.50 0.69
N ALA A 986 -3.30 -51.76 0.47
CA ALA A 986 -4.28 -52.16 -0.57
C ALA A 986 -3.69 -52.02 -1.98
N LEU A 987 -2.81 -51.04 -2.21
CA LEU A 987 -2.08 -50.91 -3.47
C LEU A 987 -1.12 -52.09 -3.68
N TYR A 988 -0.42 -52.51 -2.63
CA TYR A 988 0.43 -53.71 -2.66
C TYR A 988 -0.35 -54.95 -3.11
N LEU A 989 -1.50 -55.23 -2.48
CA LEU A 989 -2.35 -56.37 -2.83
C LEU A 989 -2.82 -56.32 -4.29
N SER A 990 -3.02 -55.12 -4.85
CA SER A 990 -3.44 -54.96 -6.25
C SER A 990 -2.32 -55.14 -7.27
N LEU A 991 -1.05 -55.17 -6.85
CA LEU A 991 0.12 -55.18 -7.73
C LEU A 991 1.05 -56.38 -7.51
N CYS A 992 0.93 -57.13 -6.41
CA CYS A 992 1.88 -58.17 -6.02
C CYS A 992 2.01 -59.34 -7.02
N ASP A 993 0.97 -59.59 -7.82
CA ASP A 993 0.98 -60.63 -8.86
C ASP A 993 1.52 -60.12 -10.21
N GLU A 994 1.67 -58.79 -10.37
CA GLU A 994 2.05 -58.15 -11.64
C GLU A 994 3.45 -57.54 -11.61
N LEU A 995 3.88 -57.00 -10.46
CA LEU A 995 5.14 -56.29 -10.29
C LEU A 995 5.92 -56.86 -9.09
N PRO A 996 7.26 -56.77 -9.10
CA PRO A 996 8.11 -57.14 -7.97
C PRO A 996 8.00 -56.11 -6.83
N VAL A 997 6.89 -56.16 -6.10
CA VAL A 997 6.55 -55.23 -5.01
C VAL A 997 6.65 -55.88 -3.63
N GLN A 998 7.17 -55.13 -2.66
CA GLN A 998 7.17 -55.48 -1.25
C GLN A 998 6.47 -54.40 -0.44
N TRP A 999 5.87 -54.79 0.69
CA TRP A 999 5.18 -53.88 1.59
C TRP A 999 5.70 -53.97 3.02
N PHE A 1000 5.80 -52.82 3.68
CA PHE A 1000 6.18 -52.67 5.08
C PHE A 1000 5.18 -51.78 5.81
N GLU A 1001 4.86 -52.15 7.05
CA GLU A 1001 3.90 -51.41 7.87
C GLU A 1001 4.38 -49.99 8.20
N ASN A 1002 5.69 -49.79 8.38
CA ASN A 1002 6.26 -48.50 8.72
C ASN A 1002 7.77 -48.42 8.39
N ALA A 1003 8.32 -47.20 8.41
CA ALA A 1003 9.72 -46.96 8.06
C ALA A 1003 10.72 -47.72 8.94
N LYS A 1004 10.40 -47.96 10.22
CA LYS A 1004 11.26 -48.75 11.12
C LYS A 1004 11.38 -50.20 10.66
N ALA A 1005 10.25 -50.83 10.31
CA ALA A 1005 10.23 -52.19 9.78
C ALA A 1005 11.02 -52.29 8.47
N LEU A 1006 10.85 -51.32 7.57
CA LEU A 1006 11.62 -51.25 6.32
C LEU A 1006 13.13 -51.12 6.59
N THR A 1007 13.56 -50.19 7.45
CA THR A 1007 14.99 -50.01 7.77
C THR A 1007 15.60 -51.25 8.41
N GLN A 1008 14.85 -51.97 9.25
CA GLN A 1008 15.30 -53.25 9.84
C GLN A 1008 15.42 -54.34 8.77
N ALA A 1009 14.50 -54.42 7.82
CA ALA A 1009 14.58 -55.37 6.71
C ALA A 1009 15.79 -55.07 5.81
N LEU A 1010 16.00 -53.80 5.44
CA LEU A 1010 17.16 -53.34 4.67
C LEU A 1010 18.50 -53.65 5.35
N ALA A 1011 18.56 -53.61 6.68
CA ALA A 1011 19.78 -53.90 7.43
C ALA A 1011 20.13 -55.40 7.53
N ASN A 1012 19.11 -56.27 7.46
CA ASN A 1012 19.24 -57.71 7.69
C ASN A 1012 19.22 -58.55 6.40
N ASP A 1013 19.03 -57.93 5.23
CA ASP A 1013 18.95 -58.68 3.97
C ASP A 1013 20.34 -59.09 3.45
N PRO A 1014 20.58 -60.38 3.16
CA PRO A 1014 21.82 -60.85 2.56
C PRO A 1014 21.99 -60.45 1.07
N HIS A 1015 20.95 -59.96 0.40
CA HIS A 1015 20.97 -59.50 -0.98
C HIS A 1015 20.91 -57.96 -1.10
N PRO A 1016 21.61 -57.35 -2.07
CA PRO A 1016 21.57 -55.91 -2.25
C PRO A 1016 20.21 -55.47 -2.84
N TRP A 1017 19.43 -54.72 -2.04
CA TRP A 1017 18.17 -54.10 -2.48
C TRP A 1017 18.40 -53.09 -3.61
N PHE A 1018 19.53 -52.40 -3.55
CA PHE A 1018 19.99 -51.42 -4.53
C PHE A 1018 21.28 -51.93 -5.18
N GLN A 1019 21.31 -51.94 -6.52
CA GLN A 1019 22.41 -52.48 -7.31
C GLN A 1019 23.18 -51.36 -8.03
N PRO A 1020 24.46 -51.58 -8.41
CA PRO A 1020 25.18 -50.63 -9.25
C PRO A 1020 24.41 -50.29 -10.53
N GLY A 1021 24.29 -48.99 -10.83
CA GLY A 1021 23.55 -48.48 -11.98
C GLY A 1021 22.05 -48.23 -11.72
N ASP A 1022 21.52 -48.62 -10.57
CA ASP A 1022 20.12 -48.34 -10.22
C ASP A 1022 19.84 -46.83 -10.05
N TRP A 1023 18.61 -46.47 -10.35
CA TRP A 1023 17.96 -45.20 -10.03
C TRP A 1023 16.89 -45.48 -8.99
N VAL A 1024 17.15 -45.07 -7.75
CA VAL A 1024 16.31 -45.30 -6.58
C VAL A 1024 15.58 -44.01 -6.23
N MET A 1025 14.27 -43.98 -6.32
CA MET A 1025 13.47 -42.82 -5.89
C MET A 1025 12.78 -43.09 -4.57
N VAL A 1026 12.99 -42.22 -3.59
CA VAL A 1026 12.29 -42.25 -2.29
C VAL A 1026 11.30 -41.10 -2.22
N LYS A 1027 10.02 -41.38 -1.99
CA LYS A 1027 8.99 -40.36 -1.89
C LYS A 1027 7.88 -40.70 -0.90
N SER A 1028 7.56 -39.77 0.00
CA SER A 1028 6.47 -39.92 0.96
C SER A 1028 6.12 -38.61 1.67
N SER A 1029 5.08 -38.64 2.50
CA SER A 1029 4.82 -37.57 3.46
C SER A 1029 5.87 -37.58 4.57
N GLY A 1030 6.32 -36.41 5.05
CA GLY A 1030 7.37 -36.34 6.08
C GLY A 1030 7.04 -37.09 7.37
N GLY A 1031 5.76 -37.18 7.76
CA GLY A 1031 5.31 -37.93 8.93
C GLY A 1031 5.51 -39.46 8.85
N THR A 1032 5.88 -40.00 7.69
CA THR A 1032 6.15 -41.44 7.51
C THR A 1032 7.54 -41.85 8.01
N GLY A 1033 8.48 -40.91 8.13
CA GLY A 1033 9.86 -41.18 8.56
C GLY A 1033 10.82 -41.67 7.46
N LEU A 1034 10.39 -41.80 6.19
CA LEU A 1034 11.29 -42.24 5.11
C LEU A 1034 12.38 -41.23 4.72
N SER A 1035 12.28 -39.97 5.15
CA SER A 1035 13.41 -39.03 5.03
C SER A 1035 14.64 -39.53 5.79
N GLN A 1036 14.46 -40.15 6.96
CA GLN A 1036 15.54 -40.72 7.77
C GLN A 1036 16.21 -41.92 7.08
N LEU A 1037 15.47 -42.63 6.22
CA LEU A 1037 16.06 -43.68 5.39
C LEU A 1037 17.05 -43.07 4.40
N CYS A 1038 16.71 -41.95 3.77
CA CYS A 1038 17.63 -41.24 2.87
C CYS A 1038 18.89 -40.80 3.61
N ASP A 1039 18.75 -40.23 4.82
CA ASP A 1039 19.87 -39.84 5.68
C ASP A 1039 20.76 -41.04 6.06
N GLY A 1040 20.16 -42.19 6.34
CA GLY A 1040 20.86 -43.43 6.64
C GLY A 1040 21.64 -44.00 5.45
N LEU A 1041 21.14 -43.78 4.23
CA LEU A 1041 21.81 -44.21 2.99
C LEU A 1041 23.00 -43.30 2.62
N THR A 1042 22.91 -42.00 2.95
CA THR A 1042 23.97 -41.02 2.66
C THR A 1042 25.07 -41.00 3.73
N SER A 1043 24.75 -41.25 5.00
CA SER A 1043 25.70 -41.18 6.13
C SER A 1043 26.74 -42.32 6.19
N ARG A 1044 26.61 -43.36 5.35
CA ARG A 1044 27.61 -44.45 5.26
C ARG A 1044 28.94 -44.03 4.60
N GLU A 1045 29.11 -42.76 4.21
CA GLU A 1045 30.31 -42.23 3.55
C GLU A 1045 31.28 -41.42 4.43
N GLN A 1046 31.10 -41.30 5.75
CA GLN A 1046 32.18 -40.75 6.59
C GLN A 1046 33.08 -41.87 7.16
N PRO A 1047 34.34 -42.02 6.71
CA PRO A 1047 35.33 -42.71 7.52
C PRO A 1047 35.49 -41.89 8.81
N VAL A 1048 35.24 -42.55 9.94
CA VAL A 1048 35.54 -42.00 11.27
C VAL A 1048 37.02 -41.58 11.28
N PRO A 1049 37.35 -40.28 11.46
CA PRO A 1049 38.72 -39.90 11.77
C PRO A 1049 39.04 -40.48 13.16
N ALA A 1050 40.17 -41.18 13.26
CA ALA A 1050 40.69 -41.74 14.51
C ALA A 1050 40.95 -40.66 15.58
#